data_AF-A0A2V7RN01-F1
#
_entry.id   AF-A0A2V7RN01-F1
#
_cell.length_a   1.000
_cell.length_b   1.000
_cell.length_c   1.000
_cell.angle_alpha   90.00
_cell.angle_beta   90.00
_cell.angle_gamma   90.00
#
_symmetry.space_group_name_H-M   'P 1'
#
loop_
_entity.id
_entity.type
_entity.pdbx_description
1 polymer ?
#
loop_
_entity_poly.entity_id
_entity_poly.type
_entity_poly.pdbx_seq_one_letter_code
_entity_poly.pdbx_strand_id
1 'polypeptide(L)'
;TNFVRVNGVANNWAWWAFLLTGMATVFFYARLWRRSRVLTDLEFYEIRYAGGPARFLRGFRALYLGLFFNCMIMAAVNLAAVKIANVVLGWPMVRTLAVCTVLNIAFAATSGLWGVMVTDLIQFGIAMTGSFAAAYFALQQPQVGGLAGLFHKIPAQTLNFLPDFGNWKLTLSLLVIPLTVQWWSVWYPGSEPGGGSYIAQRMLAAKSERDALSGTLFFNVMHYALRPWPWIIVALSSMIIFPNVSDIAATFPYVDPRLVGHDMAYSAMLKFLPAGFLGIMIAGMLAAYVSTLSTHLNWGTSYIVHDFYRRFVRPEASERHYVFVGRVLTGLLMFAAAGVTFVLDSAQQSFNLLMSIGAGTGLIYLLRWFWWRINAWSEIAAMASSFVVSIGFFIAQKLGVPIEATVVLLVTITVTTVSWVAATYLTSPTDAKTLDSFYRLVRPPGPGWRAVRDRAHLAPSPDSLADSLLGWVLGCTFIYAALFGAGSFLYGRAAQGTMWLVLFVVSGAGLVWLLPRLWSVSSNDHLSRGMGAVAPPTKAVVLARGLGTRMRAADERAQLSAEQAAVADAGMKAMIAIDRPFLDYVLSALADAGFTEVCVVVGPEHGGVRDYYDRTAPSRLRVSFAIQDRPLGTADAVLAAAGFIGDASFVVLNSDNYYPADVLRELRAAGEPALPAFERQTLVQDGNIPPERIARYALLDVDAEGYLRRIVEKPDAATARAFGPHAAVSMNV
;
A
#
# COMPACT_ATOMS: atom_id res chain seq x y z
N THR A 1 -2.55 -15.10 -23.90
CA THR A 1 -2.81 -15.82 -25.17
C THR A 1 -3.48 -14.95 -26.21
N ASN A 2 -4.60 -14.29 -25.89
CA ASN A 2 -5.35 -13.43 -26.83
C ASN A 2 -4.46 -12.50 -27.66
N PHE A 3 -3.65 -11.64 -27.01
CA PHE A 3 -2.79 -10.68 -27.70
C PHE A 3 -1.82 -11.33 -28.70
N VAL A 4 -1.13 -12.38 -28.27
CA VAL A 4 -0.14 -13.10 -29.09
C VAL A 4 -0.79 -13.79 -30.29
N ARG A 5 -1.97 -14.37 -30.13
CA ARG A 5 -2.69 -15.04 -31.23
C ARG A 5 -3.20 -14.07 -32.28
N VAL A 6 -3.50 -12.82 -31.91
CA VAL A 6 -4.09 -11.83 -32.83
C VAL A 6 -3.01 -11.10 -33.62
N ASN A 7 -2.01 -10.51 -32.95
CA ASN A 7 -0.98 -9.68 -33.62
C ASN A 7 0.46 -10.07 -33.21
N GLY A 8 0.68 -11.31 -32.77
CA GLY A 8 2.00 -11.80 -32.38
C GLY A 8 2.54 -11.21 -31.08
N VAL A 9 3.82 -11.47 -30.83
CA VAL A 9 4.48 -11.11 -29.56
C VAL A 9 4.53 -9.59 -29.37
N ALA A 10 4.70 -8.82 -30.44
CA ALA A 10 4.68 -7.35 -30.42
C ALA A 10 3.39 -6.76 -29.83
N ASN A 11 2.26 -7.46 -29.91
CA ASN A 11 0.99 -7.00 -29.34
C ASN A 11 1.03 -6.86 -27.80
N ASN A 12 2.02 -7.45 -27.13
CA ASN A 12 2.20 -7.28 -25.69
C ASN A 12 2.62 -5.86 -25.30
N TRP A 13 3.08 -5.02 -26.24
CA TRP A 13 3.35 -3.60 -25.95
C TRP A 13 2.13 -2.83 -25.42
N ALA A 14 0.91 -3.30 -25.75
CA ALA A 14 -0.33 -2.79 -25.17
C ALA A 14 -0.35 -2.81 -23.63
N TRP A 15 0.43 -3.68 -22.99
CA TRP A 15 0.55 -3.75 -21.53
C TRP A 15 1.99 -3.65 -21.01
N TRP A 16 3.00 -4.07 -21.79
CA TRP A 16 4.41 -3.88 -21.45
C TRP A 16 4.79 -2.41 -21.29
N ALA A 17 4.09 -1.49 -21.96
CA ALA A 17 4.31 -0.05 -21.77
C ALA A 17 3.98 0.42 -20.34
N PHE A 18 3.07 -0.24 -19.62
CA PHE A 18 2.78 0.11 -18.22
C PHE A 18 3.93 -0.19 -17.26
N LEU A 19 5.01 -0.86 -17.71
CA LEU A 19 6.26 -0.90 -16.95
C LEU A 19 6.77 0.52 -16.64
N LEU A 20 6.59 1.46 -17.56
CA LEU A 20 6.95 2.86 -17.36
C LEU A 20 6.18 3.45 -16.16
N THR A 21 4.88 3.17 -16.06
CA THR A 21 4.03 3.54 -14.92
C THR A 21 4.46 2.85 -13.63
N GLY A 22 4.78 1.55 -13.72
CA GLY A 22 5.25 0.75 -12.58
C GLY A 22 6.56 1.29 -12.02
N MET A 23 7.55 1.58 -12.88
CA MET A 23 8.81 2.20 -12.48
C MET A 23 8.60 3.62 -11.96
N ALA A 24 7.67 4.39 -12.53
CA ALA A 24 7.36 5.72 -12.01
C ALA A 24 6.83 5.60 -10.57
N THR A 25 5.96 4.63 -10.34
CA THR A 25 5.46 4.29 -8.99
C THR A 25 6.59 3.94 -8.03
N VAL A 26 7.56 3.12 -8.45
CA VAL A 26 8.72 2.75 -7.61
C VAL A 26 9.53 3.98 -7.18
N PHE A 27 9.99 4.78 -8.15
CA PHE A 27 11.05 5.75 -7.88
C PHE A 27 10.54 7.16 -7.53
N PHE A 28 9.33 7.53 -7.95
CA PHE A 28 8.76 8.84 -7.65
C PHE A 28 7.72 8.80 -6.53
N TYR A 29 6.89 7.75 -6.46
CA TYR A 29 5.67 7.79 -5.66
C TYR A 29 5.67 6.89 -4.43
N ALA A 30 6.38 5.76 -4.42
CA ALA A 30 6.28 4.77 -3.35
C ALA A 30 6.61 5.34 -1.97
N ARG A 31 7.65 6.17 -1.90
CA ARG A 31 8.04 6.88 -0.65
C ARG A 31 7.00 7.92 -0.25
N LEU A 32 6.49 8.70 -1.21
CA LEU A 32 5.50 9.75 -0.96
C LEU A 32 4.17 9.18 -0.44
N TRP A 33 3.71 8.07 -1.03
CA TRP A 33 2.58 7.31 -0.52
C TRP A 33 2.82 6.82 0.89
N ARG A 34 3.98 6.20 1.17
CA ARG A 34 4.27 5.73 2.52
C ARG A 34 4.31 6.85 3.57
N ARG A 35 4.85 8.03 3.20
CA ARG A 35 4.91 9.24 4.06
C ARG A 35 3.56 9.88 4.35
N SER A 36 2.59 9.74 3.46
CA SER A 36 1.28 10.37 3.65
C SER A 36 0.48 9.75 4.81
N ARG A 37 0.82 8.53 5.24
CA ARG A 37 0.21 7.81 6.38
C ARG A 37 -1.32 7.70 6.32
N VAL A 38 -1.87 7.81 5.12
CA VAL A 38 -3.31 7.61 4.88
C VAL A 38 -3.65 6.12 4.95
N LEU A 39 -4.90 5.80 5.29
CA LEU A 39 -5.40 4.42 5.27
C LEU A 39 -5.83 4.02 3.86
N THR A 40 -6.45 4.95 3.14
CA THR A 40 -6.84 4.79 1.73
C THR A 40 -6.20 5.88 0.89
N ASP A 41 -5.95 5.61 -0.38
CA ASP A 41 -5.51 6.63 -1.32
C ASP A 41 -6.58 7.71 -1.60
N LEU A 42 -7.83 7.53 -1.15
CA LEU A 42 -8.87 8.55 -1.24
C LEU A 42 -8.81 9.57 -0.10
N GLU A 43 -8.28 9.19 1.06
CA GLU A 43 -7.94 10.14 2.13
C GLU A 43 -6.93 11.19 1.67
N PHE A 44 -6.12 10.86 0.66
CA PHE A 44 -5.22 11.81 0.00
C PHE A 44 -5.91 13.13 -0.36
N TYR A 45 -7.15 13.09 -0.84
CA TYR A 45 -7.86 14.29 -1.28
C TYR A 45 -8.12 15.29 -0.16
N GLU A 46 -8.39 14.82 1.06
CA GLU A 46 -8.68 15.69 2.20
C GLU A 46 -7.40 16.14 2.93
N ILE A 47 -6.26 15.48 2.72
CA ILE A 47 -4.96 16.00 3.19
C ILE A 47 -4.28 16.93 2.18
N ARG A 48 -4.56 16.75 0.88
CA ARG A 48 -3.94 17.52 -0.21
C ARG A 48 -4.76 18.73 -0.64
N TYR A 49 -6.09 18.61 -0.60
CA TYR A 49 -7.04 19.66 -0.97
C TYR A 49 -7.94 19.99 0.22
N ALA A 50 -8.70 21.09 0.12
CA ALA A 50 -9.51 21.57 1.21
C ALA A 50 -10.94 21.94 0.83
N GLY A 51 -11.76 22.12 1.85
CA GLY A 51 -13.13 22.59 1.73
C GLY A 51 -14.11 21.53 1.22
N GLY A 52 -15.31 22.00 0.85
CA GLY A 52 -16.38 21.16 0.28
C GLY A 52 -15.96 20.34 -0.96
N PRO A 53 -15.22 20.91 -1.93
CA PRO A 53 -14.81 20.18 -3.14
C PRO A 53 -13.93 18.96 -2.85
N ALA A 54 -13.00 19.05 -1.90
CA ALA A 54 -12.15 17.92 -1.49
C ALA A 54 -12.98 16.77 -0.90
N ARG A 55 -13.94 17.10 -0.02
CA ARG A 55 -14.87 16.13 0.56
C ARG A 55 -15.73 15.47 -0.52
N PHE A 56 -16.30 16.26 -1.42
CA PHE A 56 -17.08 15.74 -2.54
C PHE A 56 -16.24 14.78 -3.41
N LEU A 57 -15.02 15.17 -3.77
CA LEU A 57 -14.13 14.34 -4.59
C LEU A 57 -13.81 13.01 -3.91
N ARG A 58 -13.52 13.02 -2.60
CA ARG A 58 -13.31 11.79 -1.81
C ARG A 58 -14.53 10.88 -1.85
N GLY A 59 -15.72 11.40 -1.55
CA GLY A 59 -16.96 10.61 -1.54
C GLY A 59 -17.37 10.10 -2.94
N PHE A 60 -17.26 10.95 -3.96
CA PHE A 60 -17.54 10.56 -5.35
C PHE A 60 -16.61 9.44 -5.80
N ARG A 61 -15.29 9.58 -5.58
CA ARG A 61 -14.32 8.56 -5.98
C ARG A 61 -14.48 7.27 -5.20
N ALA A 62 -14.91 7.34 -3.94
CA ALA A 62 -15.19 6.14 -3.15
C ALA A 62 -16.25 5.25 -3.80
N LEU A 63 -17.35 5.84 -4.27
CA LEU A 63 -18.39 5.10 -4.99
C LEU A 63 -17.96 4.75 -6.41
N TYR A 64 -17.39 5.69 -7.14
CA TYR A 64 -16.98 5.50 -8.53
C TYR A 64 -15.95 4.37 -8.68
N LEU A 65 -14.92 4.37 -7.83
CA LEU A 65 -13.88 3.34 -7.84
C LEU A 65 -14.31 2.08 -7.09
N GLY A 66 -14.89 2.24 -5.90
CA GLY A 66 -15.20 1.13 -4.99
C GLY A 66 -16.41 0.28 -5.42
N LEU A 67 -17.33 0.87 -6.21
CA LEU A 67 -18.49 0.16 -6.77
C LEU A 67 -18.35 -0.08 -8.27
N PHE A 68 -18.36 0.97 -9.11
CA PHE A 68 -18.48 0.80 -10.57
C PHE A 68 -17.25 0.12 -11.18
N PHE A 69 -16.05 0.70 -11.00
CA PHE A 69 -14.82 0.11 -11.52
C PHE A 69 -14.55 -1.25 -10.89
N ASN A 70 -14.74 -1.35 -9.57
CA ASN A 70 -14.52 -2.59 -8.85
C ASN A 70 -15.37 -3.74 -9.40
N CYS A 71 -16.68 -3.53 -9.59
CA CYS A 71 -17.58 -4.55 -10.14
C CYS A 71 -17.23 -4.93 -11.58
N MET A 72 -16.84 -3.96 -12.43
CA MET A 72 -16.45 -4.23 -13.82
C MET A 72 -15.20 -5.11 -13.91
N ILE A 73 -14.21 -4.88 -13.05
CA ILE A 73 -12.98 -5.67 -13.02
C ILE A 73 -13.26 -7.07 -12.48
N MET A 74 -13.97 -7.17 -11.36
CA MET A 74 -14.37 -8.46 -10.80
C MET A 74 -15.20 -9.27 -11.80
N ALA A 75 -16.08 -8.62 -12.57
CA ALA A 75 -16.84 -9.28 -13.63
C ALA A 75 -15.95 -9.82 -14.76
N ALA A 76 -14.93 -9.08 -15.19
CA ALA A 76 -13.97 -9.56 -16.20
C ALA A 76 -13.18 -10.78 -15.69
N VAL A 77 -12.80 -10.78 -14.41
CA VAL A 77 -12.08 -11.88 -13.77
C VAL A 77 -13.00 -13.09 -13.55
N ASN A 78 -14.26 -12.87 -13.18
CA ASN A 78 -15.30 -13.91 -13.12
C ASN A 78 -15.48 -14.59 -14.48
N LEU A 79 -15.53 -13.81 -15.56
CA LEU A 79 -15.66 -14.36 -16.91
C LEU A 79 -14.46 -15.25 -17.28
N ALA A 80 -13.24 -14.84 -16.92
CA ALA A 80 -12.05 -15.67 -17.09
C ALA A 80 -12.17 -17.00 -16.32
N ALA A 81 -12.60 -16.97 -15.05
CA ALA A 81 -12.83 -18.17 -14.25
C ALA A 81 -13.90 -19.08 -14.85
N VAL A 82 -15.00 -18.51 -15.36
CA VAL A 82 -16.05 -19.24 -16.08
C VAL A 82 -15.49 -19.97 -17.29
N LYS A 83 -14.69 -19.32 -18.13
CA LYS A 83 -14.08 -19.96 -19.31
C LYS A 83 -13.16 -21.12 -18.91
N ILE A 84 -12.38 -20.96 -17.85
CA ILE A 84 -11.49 -22.00 -17.34
C ILE A 84 -12.28 -23.20 -16.81
N ALA A 85 -13.25 -22.95 -15.92
CA ALA A 85 -14.08 -24.00 -15.34
C ALA A 85 -14.93 -24.71 -16.38
N ASN A 86 -15.39 -24.00 -17.42
CA ASN A 86 -16.15 -24.60 -18.50
C ASN A 86 -15.29 -25.55 -19.34
N VAL A 87 -14.05 -25.17 -19.68
CA VAL A 87 -13.13 -26.04 -20.43
C VAL A 87 -12.67 -27.23 -19.59
N VAL A 88 -12.21 -26.99 -18.36
CA VAL A 88 -11.52 -27.98 -17.54
C VAL A 88 -12.47 -28.88 -16.75
N LEU A 89 -13.58 -28.32 -16.24
CA LEU A 89 -14.52 -29.04 -15.37
C LEU A 89 -15.86 -29.31 -16.05
N GLY A 90 -16.10 -28.77 -17.26
CA GLY A 90 -17.41 -28.83 -17.92
C GLY A 90 -18.49 -28.03 -17.19
N TRP A 91 -18.13 -27.12 -16.28
CA TRP A 91 -19.11 -26.42 -15.46
C TRP A 91 -19.80 -25.31 -16.25
N PRO A 92 -21.13 -25.18 -16.16
CA PRO A 92 -21.82 -24.02 -16.72
C PRO A 92 -21.47 -22.75 -15.93
N MET A 93 -21.70 -21.60 -16.57
CA MET A 93 -21.42 -20.28 -16.00
C MET A 93 -22.06 -20.09 -14.63
N VAL A 94 -23.35 -20.41 -14.48
CA VAL A 94 -24.10 -20.22 -13.22
C VAL A 94 -23.49 -21.03 -12.07
N ARG A 95 -23.15 -22.30 -12.31
CA ARG A 95 -22.52 -23.16 -11.29
C ARG A 95 -21.15 -22.62 -10.89
N THR A 96 -20.36 -22.19 -11.86
CA THR A 96 -19.04 -21.62 -11.61
C THR A 96 -19.13 -20.35 -10.76
N LEU A 97 -20.00 -19.41 -11.15
CA LEU A 97 -20.19 -18.16 -10.41
C LEU A 97 -20.74 -18.39 -9.01
N ALA A 98 -21.66 -19.34 -8.81
CA ALA A 98 -22.19 -19.66 -7.49
C ALA A 98 -21.08 -20.15 -6.55
N VAL A 99 -20.28 -21.15 -6.98
CA VAL A 99 -19.16 -21.67 -6.17
C VAL A 99 -18.13 -20.58 -5.90
N CYS A 100 -17.75 -19.83 -6.93
CA CYS A 100 -16.76 -18.77 -6.82
C CYS A 100 -17.23 -17.62 -5.92
N THR A 101 -18.51 -17.26 -5.95
CA THR A 101 -19.11 -16.23 -5.08
C THR A 101 -19.07 -16.65 -3.62
N VAL A 102 -19.54 -17.86 -3.31
CA VAL A 102 -19.53 -18.39 -1.94
C VAL A 102 -18.10 -18.45 -1.39
N LEU A 103 -17.16 -18.98 -2.19
CA LEU A 103 -15.77 -19.11 -1.79
C LEU A 103 -15.12 -17.74 -1.51
N ASN A 104 -15.29 -16.76 -2.41
CA ASN A 104 -14.68 -15.44 -2.23
C ASN A 104 -15.31 -14.64 -1.09
N ILE A 105 -16.63 -14.74 -0.88
CA ILE A 105 -17.29 -14.07 0.26
C ILE A 105 -16.77 -14.67 1.57
N ALA A 106 -16.68 -16.00 1.68
CA ALA A 106 -16.16 -16.65 2.88
C ALA A 106 -14.72 -16.25 3.17
N PHE A 107 -13.87 -16.20 2.13
CA PHE A 107 -12.47 -15.83 2.25
C PHE A 107 -12.28 -14.33 2.58
N ALA A 108 -12.99 -13.44 1.88
CA ALA A 108 -12.90 -11.99 2.09
C ALA A 108 -13.45 -11.58 3.47
N ALA A 109 -14.50 -12.23 3.95
CA ALA A 109 -15.08 -11.94 5.27
C ALA A 109 -14.15 -12.30 6.45
N THR A 110 -13.14 -13.15 6.22
CA THR A 110 -12.29 -13.75 7.27
C THR A 110 -10.82 -13.34 7.21
N SER A 111 -10.28 -13.00 6.03
CA SER A 111 -8.83 -12.87 5.83
C SER A 111 -8.22 -11.51 6.23
N GLY A 112 -8.95 -10.40 6.10
CA GLY A 112 -8.38 -9.05 6.26
C GLY A 112 -7.18 -8.78 5.33
N LEU A 113 -6.58 -7.59 5.38
CA LEU A 113 -5.48 -7.24 4.47
C LEU A 113 -4.25 -8.15 4.65
N TRP A 114 -3.86 -8.44 5.90
CA TRP A 114 -2.71 -9.28 6.19
C TRP A 114 -2.89 -10.72 5.68
N GLY A 115 -4.07 -11.32 5.90
CA GLY A 115 -4.36 -12.67 5.42
C GLY A 115 -4.30 -12.74 3.91
N VAL A 116 -4.89 -11.76 3.21
CA VAL A 116 -4.80 -11.66 1.74
C VAL A 116 -3.35 -11.59 1.28
N MET A 117 -2.52 -10.73 1.88
CA MET A 117 -1.12 -10.59 1.48
C MET A 117 -0.30 -11.86 1.66
N VAL A 118 -0.50 -12.60 2.76
CA VAL A 118 0.21 -13.86 3.02
C VAL A 118 -0.24 -14.94 2.04
N THR A 119 -1.54 -15.06 1.78
CA THR A 119 -2.04 -16.03 0.81
C THR A 119 -1.61 -15.70 -0.61
N ASP A 120 -1.59 -14.42 -0.99
CA ASP A 120 -1.14 -13.97 -2.32
C ASP A 120 0.29 -14.46 -2.61
N LEU A 121 1.18 -14.44 -1.61
CA LEU A 121 2.56 -14.92 -1.76
C LEU A 121 2.63 -16.42 -2.08
N ILE A 122 1.86 -17.24 -1.36
CA ILE A 122 1.81 -18.70 -1.59
C ILE A 122 1.16 -18.98 -2.95
N GLN A 123 0.06 -18.29 -3.24
CA GLN A 123 -0.71 -18.40 -4.48
C GLN A 123 0.12 -18.02 -5.70
N PHE A 124 0.98 -17.01 -5.60
CA PHE A 124 1.94 -16.64 -6.63
C PHE A 124 2.90 -17.79 -6.97
N GLY A 125 3.46 -18.46 -5.96
CA GLY A 125 4.34 -19.61 -6.17
C GLY A 125 3.65 -20.77 -6.91
N ILE A 126 2.42 -21.08 -6.53
CA ILE A 126 1.60 -22.14 -7.18
C ILE A 126 1.28 -21.74 -8.62
N ALA A 127 0.80 -20.52 -8.85
CA ALA A 127 0.43 -20.03 -10.17
C ALA A 127 1.64 -19.97 -11.13
N MET A 128 2.80 -19.53 -10.63
CA MET A 128 4.02 -19.51 -11.42
C MET A 128 4.48 -20.92 -11.78
N THR A 129 4.50 -21.85 -10.81
CA THR A 129 4.83 -23.26 -11.07
C THR A 129 3.92 -23.86 -12.14
N GLY A 130 2.60 -23.64 -12.02
CA GLY A 130 1.64 -24.06 -13.04
C GLY A 130 1.96 -23.47 -14.41
N SER A 131 2.19 -22.17 -14.52
CA SER A 131 2.47 -21.50 -15.80
C SER A 131 3.72 -22.04 -16.50
N PHE A 132 4.80 -22.28 -15.76
CA PHE A 132 6.02 -22.89 -16.31
C PHE A 132 5.79 -24.33 -16.74
N ALA A 133 5.02 -25.12 -15.97
CA ALA A 133 4.65 -26.46 -16.36
C ALA A 133 3.84 -26.46 -17.67
N ALA A 134 2.85 -25.58 -17.82
CA ALA A 134 2.08 -25.47 -19.05
C ALA A 134 2.95 -25.11 -20.25
N ALA A 135 3.90 -24.19 -20.10
CA ALA A 135 4.86 -23.87 -21.15
C ALA A 135 5.72 -25.08 -21.52
N TYR A 136 6.25 -25.80 -20.52
CA TYR A 136 7.06 -26.99 -20.73
C TYR A 136 6.30 -28.10 -21.47
N PHE A 137 5.11 -28.50 -21.00
CA PHE A 137 4.33 -29.56 -21.63
C PHE A 137 3.75 -29.15 -23.00
N ALA A 138 3.50 -27.87 -23.22
CA ALA A 138 3.13 -27.36 -24.53
C ALA A 138 4.27 -27.52 -25.55
N LEU A 139 5.53 -27.33 -25.14
CA LEU A 139 6.70 -27.55 -26.01
C LEU A 139 6.94 -29.03 -26.30
N GLN A 140 6.59 -29.92 -25.38
CA GLN A 140 6.73 -31.37 -25.55
C GLN A 140 5.69 -31.98 -26.51
N GLN A 141 4.68 -31.22 -26.94
CA GLN A 141 3.71 -31.74 -27.91
C GLN A 141 4.40 -32.04 -29.24
N PRO A 142 4.21 -33.24 -29.83
CA PRO A 142 4.85 -33.61 -31.10
C PRO A 142 4.58 -32.63 -32.24
N GLN A 143 3.37 -32.06 -32.26
CA GLN A 143 2.97 -31.05 -33.24
C GLN A 143 3.79 -29.77 -33.11
N VAL A 144 4.26 -29.44 -31.90
CA VAL A 144 5.13 -28.28 -31.63
C VAL A 144 6.58 -28.67 -31.92
N GLY A 145 7.10 -29.71 -31.25
CA GLY A 145 8.46 -30.21 -31.47
C GLY A 145 9.55 -29.41 -30.75
N GLY A 146 9.31 -29.03 -29.49
CA GLY A 146 10.23 -28.24 -28.67
C GLY A 146 10.34 -26.78 -29.11
N LEU A 147 11.34 -26.06 -28.58
CA LEU A 147 11.57 -24.66 -28.93
C LEU A 147 11.97 -24.48 -30.41
N ALA A 148 12.83 -25.37 -30.92
CA ALA A 148 13.25 -25.34 -32.32
C ALA A 148 12.06 -25.54 -33.27
N GLY A 149 11.22 -26.53 -33.01
CA GLY A 149 10.02 -26.78 -33.81
C GLY A 149 8.99 -25.65 -33.71
N LEU A 150 8.79 -25.09 -32.50
CA LEU A 150 7.89 -23.95 -32.29
C LEU A 150 8.27 -22.76 -33.18
N PHE A 151 9.53 -22.33 -33.14
CA PHE A 151 9.95 -21.12 -33.86
C PHE A 151 10.17 -21.33 -35.35
N HIS A 152 10.38 -22.58 -35.80
CA HIS A 152 10.41 -22.89 -37.23
C HIS A 152 9.00 -22.89 -37.85
N LYS A 153 7.97 -23.29 -37.10
CA LYS A 153 6.59 -23.42 -37.61
C LYS A 153 5.78 -22.14 -37.49
N ILE A 154 6.13 -21.24 -36.57
CA ILE A 154 5.47 -19.95 -36.42
C ILE A 154 6.08 -18.95 -37.42
N PRO A 155 5.25 -18.13 -38.11
CA PRO A 155 5.75 -17.07 -38.98
C PRO A 155 6.71 -16.13 -38.26
N ALA A 156 7.84 -15.78 -38.89
CA ALA A 156 8.87 -14.96 -38.29
C ALA A 156 8.34 -13.59 -37.79
N GLN A 157 7.36 -13.02 -38.49
CA GLN A 157 6.73 -11.75 -38.12
C GLN A 157 6.00 -11.84 -36.77
N THR A 158 5.38 -12.98 -36.47
CA THR A 158 4.67 -13.23 -35.21
C THR A 158 5.62 -13.26 -34.01
N LEU A 159 6.89 -13.62 -34.23
CA LEU A 159 7.93 -13.71 -33.21
C LEU A 159 8.62 -12.38 -32.92
N ASN A 160 8.41 -11.35 -33.75
CA ASN A 160 9.08 -10.07 -33.55
C ASN A 160 8.61 -9.39 -32.26
N PHE A 161 9.57 -8.85 -31.49
CA PHE A 161 9.26 -8.05 -30.29
C PHE A 161 8.71 -6.67 -30.64
N LEU A 162 9.00 -6.20 -31.85
CA LEU A 162 8.52 -4.93 -32.38
C LEU A 162 7.56 -5.20 -33.54
N PRO A 163 6.55 -4.34 -33.75
CA PRO A 163 5.68 -4.43 -34.91
C PRO A 163 6.46 -4.14 -36.20
N ASP A 164 5.84 -4.45 -37.34
CA ASP A 164 6.37 -4.11 -38.64
C ASP A 164 6.25 -2.60 -38.91
N PHE A 165 7.41 -1.93 -39.03
CA PHE A 165 7.50 -0.50 -39.33
C PHE A 165 7.01 -0.13 -40.73
N GLY A 166 6.89 -1.10 -41.65
CA GLY A 166 6.23 -0.89 -42.95
C GLY A 166 4.73 -0.65 -42.83
N ASN A 167 4.09 -1.20 -41.79
CA ASN A 167 2.70 -0.90 -41.44
C ASN A 167 2.64 0.15 -40.33
N TRP A 168 2.70 1.43 -40.73
CA TRP A 168 2.72 2.53 -39.77
C TRP A 168 1.49 2.58 -38.87
N LYS A 169 0.31 2.22 -39.37
CA LYS A 169 -0.92 2.16 -38.56
C LYS A 169 -0.79 1.15 -37.41
N LEU A 170 -0.24 -0.03 -37.69
CA LEU A 170 0.01 -1.06 -36.68
C LEU A 170 1.13 -0.65 -35.73
N THR A 171 2.20 -0.04 -36.24
CA THR A 171 3.29 0.47 -35.41
C THR A 171 2.83 1.55 -34.44
N LEU A 172 1.99 2.48 -34.91
CA LEU A 172 1.38 3.52 -34.08
C LEU A 172 0.54 2.90 -32.97
N SER A 173 -0.36 1.98 -33.31
CA SER A 173 -1.31 1.40 -32.35
C SER A 173 -0.66 0.44 -31.36
N LEU A 174 0.29 -0.38 -31.79
CA LEU A 174 0.90 -1.41 -30.94
C LEU A 174 2.08 -0.89 -30.13
N LEU A 175 2.86 0.06 -30.64
CA LEU A 175 4.13 0.47 -30.02
C LEU A 175 4.14 1.95 -29.61
N VAL A 176 3.96 2.85 -30.57
CA VAL A 176 4.19 4.29 -30.35
C VAL A 176 3.20 4.86 -29.34
N ILE A 177 1.89 4.63 -29.52
CA ILE A 177 0.86 5.15 -28.61
C ILE A 177 1.04 4.56 -27.21
N PRO A 178 1.19 3.23 -27.03
CA PRO A 178 1.46 2.66 -25.72
C PRO A 178 2.66 3.30 -24.99
N LEU A 179 3.80 3.44 -25.69
CA LEU A 179 5.04 3.96 -25.11
C LEU A 179 5.07 5.47 -24.88
N THR A 180 4.43 6.26 -25.73
CA THR A 180 4.52 7.73 -25.68
C THR A 180 3.33 8.39 -25.01
N VAL A 181 2.17 7.72 -24.95
CA VAL A 181 0.91 8.30 -24.48
C VAL A 181 0.24 7.42 -23.43
N GLN A 182 -0.09 6.16 -23.76
CA GLN A 182 -1.01 5.35 -22.96
C GLN A 182 -0.57 5.15 -21.50
N TRP A 183 0.72 4.88 -21.27
CA TRP A 183 1.22 4.51 -19.94
C TRP A 183 0.99 5.62 -18.90
N TRP A 184 1.06 6.90 -19.31
CA TRP A 184 0.85 8.02 -18.41
C TRP A 184 -0.53 8.63 -18.53
N SER A 185 -1.22 8.46 -19.66
CA SER A 185 -2.45 9.19 -19.96
C SER A 185 -3.72 8.50 -19.47
N VAL A 186 -3.65 7.20 -19.19
CA VAL A 186 -4.84 6.40 -18.85
C VAL A 186 -4.76 5.87 -17.42
N TRP A 187 -5.86 6.03 -16.69
CA TRP A 187 -6.01 5.38 -15.39
C TRP A 187 -6.34 3.89 -15.55
N TYR A 188 -5.54 3.02 -14.94
CA TYR A 188 -5.80 1.58 -14.83
C TYR A 188 -5.59 1.10 -13.38
N PRO A 189 -6.45 0.23 -12.83
CA PRO A 189 -6.21 -0.41 -11.53
C PRO A 189 -4.88 -1.18 -11.53
N GLY A 190 -3.96 -0.83 -10.64
CA GLY A 190 -2.62 -1.42 -10.58
C GLY A 190 -1.61 -0.86 -11.58
N SER A 191 -2.00 0.14 -12.38
CA SER A 191 -1.07 0.94 -13.18
C SER A 191 -1.58 2.38 -13.24
N GLU A 192 -2.06 2.90 -12.11
CA GLU A 192 -2.37 4.32 -12.00
C GLU A 192 -1.06 5.10 -12.13
N PRO A 193 -0.96 6.10 -13.04
CA PRO A 193 0.26 6.88 -13.25
C PRO A 193 0.90 7.42 -11.97
N GLY A 194 0.10 7.90 -11.01
CA GLY A 194 0.57 8.43 -9.72
C GLY A 194 0.75 7.39 -8.60
N GLY A 195 0.72 6.10 -8.91
CA GLY A 195 0.91 5.02 -7.92
C GLY A 195 -0.27 4.73 -6.99
N GLY A 196 -1.47 5.21 -7.30
CA GLY A 196 -2.69 5.00 -6.51
C GLY A 196 -3.30 3.60 -6.64
N SER A 197 -4.59 3.47 -6.30
CA SER A 197 -5.35 2.21 -6.33
C SER A 197 -4.81 1.17 -5.33
N TYR A 198 -5.06 -0.12 -5.56
CA TYR A 198 -4.68 -1.20 -4.64
C TYR A 198 -3.15 -1.36 -4.46
N ILE A 199 -2.33 -0.73 -5.31
CA ILE A 199 -0.87 -0.68 -5.12
C ILE A 199 -0.53 0.29 -3.98
N ALA A 200 -1.21 1.44 -3.90
CA ALA A 200 -1.05 2.37 -2.79
C ALA A 200 -1.33 1.69 -1.45
N GLN A 201 -2.39 0.88 -1.33
CA GLN A 201 -2.66 0.14 -0.09
C GLN A 201 -1.48 -0.75 0.37
N ARG A 202 -0.81 -1.43 -0.58
CA ARG A 202 0.36 -2.25 -0.26
C ARG A 202 1.57 -1.41 0.15
N MET A 203 1.75 -0.23 -0.45
CA MET A 203 2.81 0.73 -0.07
C MET A 203 2.53 1.38 1.29
N LEU A 204 1.27 1.70 1.60
CA LEU A 204 0.83 2.26 2.88
C LEU A 204 1.00 1.26 4.02
N ALA A 205 0.76 -0.03 3.75
CA ALA A 205 0.95 -1.12 4.72
C ALA A 205 2.42 -1.52 4.92
N ALA A 206 3.35 -0.99 4.11
CA ALA A 206 4.77 -1.28 4.27
C ALA A 206 5.32 -0.70 5.58
N LYS A 207 6.29 -1.37 6.21
CA LYS A 207 6.86 -0.91 7.49
C LYS A 207 7.56 0.44 7.32
N SER A 208 8.39 0.58 6.30
CA SER A 208 9.16 1.78 5.98
C SER A 208 9.03 2.21 4.52
N GLU A 209 9.54 3.41 4.20
CA GLU A 209 9.67 3.90 2.81
C GLU A 209 10.56 3.00 1.96
N ARG A 210 11.62 2.45 2.56
CA ARG A 210 12.51 1.48 1.93
C ARG A 210 11.75 0.23 1.53
N ASP A 211 10.91 -0.29 2.42
CA ASP A 211 10.10 -1.48 2.16
C ASP A 211 9.04 -1.21 1.09
N ALA A 212 8.41 -0.03 1.10
CA ALA A 212 7.45 0.38 0.08
C ALA A 212 8.10 0.43 -1.32
N LEU A 213 9.26 1.08 -1.44
CA LEU A 213 10.01 1.16 -2.71
C LEU A 213 10.48 -0.23 -3.16
N SER A 214 11.12 -0.98 -2.28
CA SER A 214 11.71 -2.29 -2.61
C SER A 214 10.64 -3.33 -2.95
N GLY A 215 9.52 -3.33 -2.22
CA GLY A 215 8.37 -4.19 -2.50
C GLY A 215 7.74 -3.89 -3.85
N THR A 216 7.54 -2.62 -4.19
CA THR A 216 7.01 -2.23 -5.50
C THR A 216 7.99 -2.53 -6.63
N LEU A 217 9.31 -2.39 -6.41
CA LEU A 217 10.32 -2.79 -7.40
C LEU A 217 10.30 -4.30 -7.65
N PHE A 218 10.28 -5.09 -6.57
CA PHE A 218 10.21 -6.55 -6.64
C PHE A 218 8.95 -7.01 -7.39
N PHE A 219 7.79 -6.40 -7.10
CA PHE A 219 6.55 -6.65 -7.83
C PHE A 219 6.74 -6.46 -9.33
N ASN A 220 7.32 -5.34 -9.77
CA ASN A 220 7.53 -5.08 -11.19
C ASN A 220 8.51 -6.06 -11.86
N VAL A 221 9.58 -6.46 -11.17
CA VAL A 221 10.51 -7.48 -11.68
C VAL A 221 9.77 -8.81 -11.88
N MET A 222 9.02 -9.26 -10.88
CA MET A 222 8.25 -10.50 -11.00
C MET A 222 7.18 -10.41 -12.09
N HIS A 223 6.49 -9.27 -12.19
CA HIS A 223 5.37 -9.05 -13.10
C HIS A 223 5.80 -8.95 -14.57
N TYR A 224 6.89 -8.25 -14.87
CA TYR A 224 7.29 -7.92 -16.23
C TYR A 224 8.52 -8.70 -16.72
N ALA A 225 9.45 -9.10 -15.86
CA ALA A 225 10.61 -9.87 -16.29
C ALA A 225 10.35 -11.39 -16.24
N LEU A 226 9.83 -11.89 -15.11
CA LEU A 226 9.68 -13.34 -14.89
C LEU A 226 8.39 -13.90 -15.52
N ARG A 227 7.24 -13.28 -15.22
CA ARG A 227 5.92 -13.80 -15.58
C ARG A 227 5.66 -14.01 -17.10
N PRO A 228 6.09 -13.15 -18.04
CA PRO A 228 5.50 -13.17 -19.39
C PRO A 228 5.82 -14.41 -20.25
N TRP A 229 7.05 -14.92 -20.18
CA TRP A 229 7.54 -15.94 -21.11
C TRP A 229 6.77 -17.25 -21.10
N PRO A 230 6.43 -17.84 -19.93
CA PRO A 230 5.59 -19.03 -19.89
C PRO A 230 4.28 -18.86 -20.66
N TRP A 231 3.62 -17.70 -20.52
CA TRP A 231 2.35 -17.42 -21.18
C TRP A 231 2.51 -17.18 -22.68
N ILE A 232 3.60 -16.54 -23.11
CA ILE A 232 3.91 -16.31 -24.53
C ILE A 232 4.18 -17.64 -25.22
N ILE A 233 4.96 -18.53 -24.60
CA ILE A 233 5.23 -19.88 -25.13
C ILE A 233 3.94 -20.66 -25.31
N VAL A 234 3.08 -20.72 -24.28
CA VAL A 234 1.79 -21.41 -24.39
C VAL A 234 0.92 -20.81 -25.50
N ALA A 235 0.93 -19.47 -25.66
CA ALA A 235 0.19 -18.80 -26.71
C ALA A 235 0.69 -19.17 -28.11
N LEU A 236 2.00 -19.15 -28.34
CA LEU A 236 2.61 -19.54 -29.62
C LEU A 236 2.34 -21.02 -29.92
N SER A 237 2.53 -21.92 -28.95
CA SER A 237 2.21 -23.34 -29.11
C SER A 237 0.75 -23.56 -29.46
N SER A 238 -0.16 -22.79 -28.87
CA SER A 238 -1.59 -22.89 -29.19
C SER A 238 -1.91 -22.51 -30.64
N MET A 239 -1.11 -21.67 -31.31
CA MET A 239 -1.33 -21.31 -32.71
C MET A 239 -0.99 -22.46 -33.67
N ILE A 240 -0.12 -23.39 -33.24
CA ILE A 240 0.20 -24.60 -34.00
C ILE A 240 -0.87 -25.68 -33.75
N ILE A 241 -1.24 -25.89 -32.49
CA ILE A 241 -2.15 -26.96 -32.10
C ILE A 241 -3.61 -26.63 -32.44
N PHE A 242 -4.00 -25.37 -32.26
CA PHE A 242 -5.34 -24.86 -32.57
C PHE A 242 -5.20 -23.60 -33.44
N PRO A 243 -4.92 -23.73 -34.75
CA PRO A 243 -4.76 -22.58 -35.64
C PRO A 243 -6.00 -21.67 -35.63
N ASN A 244 -7.18 -22.25 -35.76
CA ASN A 244 -8.45 -21.54 -35.77
C ASN A 244 -9.19 -21.69 -34.44
N VAL A 245 -10.03 -20.71 -34.13
CA VAL A 245 -10.91 -20.75 -32.96
C VAL A 245 -11.92 -21.91 -33.06
N SER A 246 -12.31 -22.28 -34.28
CA SER A 246 -13.14 -23.45 -34.57
C SER A 246 -12.51 -24.77 -34.13
N ASP A 247 -11.18 -24.89 -34.17
CA ASP A 247 -10.47 -26.11 -33.78
C ASP A 247 -10.56 -26.35 -32.27
N ILE A 248 -10.61 -25.26 -31.50
CA ILE A 248 -10.86 -25.31 -30.06
C ILE A 248 -12.30 -25.78 -29.81
N ALA A 249 -13.29 -25.22 -30.52
CA ALA A 249 -14.69 -25.61 -30.39
C ALA A 249 -14.90 -27.09 -30.77
N ALA A 250 -14.25 -27.57 -31.84
CA ALA A 250 -14.31 -28.97 -32.27
C ALA A 250 -13.69 -29.92 -31.23
N THR A 251 -12.62 -29.51 -30.57
CA THR A 251 -11.96 -30.30 -29.51
C THR A 251 -12.81 -30.37 -28.24
N PHE A 252 -13.56 -29.32 -27.94
CA PHE A 252 -14.35 -29.18 -26.71
C PHE A 252 -15.83 -28.89 -27.04
N PRO A 253 -16.57 -29.85 -27.59
CA PRO A 253 -17.94 -29.62 -28.09
C PRO A 253 -18.96 -29.31 -26.97
N TYR A 254 -18.60 -29.59 -25.72
CA TYR A 254 -19.41 -29.31 -24.53
C TYR A 254 -19.25 -27.86 -24.01
N VAL A 255 -18.29 -27.10 -24.55
CA VAL A 255 -18.05 -25.71 -24.15
C VAL A 255 -19.13 -24.81 -24.74
N ASP A 256 -19.60 -23.83 -23.95
CA ASP A 256 -20.60 -22.86 -24.42
C ASP A 256 -20.04 -22.09 -25.63
N PRO A 257 -20.70 -22.13 -26.80
CA PRO A 257 -20.22 -21.45 -28.00
C PRO A 257 -19.95 -19.96 -27.83
N ARG A 258 -20.67 -19.29 -26.91
CA ARG A 258 -20.48 -17.86 -26.61
C ARG A 258 -19.15 -17.55 -25.92
N LEU A 259 -18.56 -18.54 -25.26
CA LEU A 259 -17.30 -18.38 -24.52
C LEU A 259 -16.07 -18.61 -25.40
N VAL A 260 -16.25 -19.20 -26.58
CA VAL A 260 -15.18 -19.59 -27.49
C VAL A 260 -14.53 -18.34 -28.10
N GLY A 261 -13.24 -18.15 -27.84
CA GLY A 261 -12.45 -17.03 -28.34
C GLY A 261 -10.95 -17.30 -28.27
N HIS A 262 -10.14 -16.38 -28.82
CA HIS A 262 -8.67 -16.50 -28.79
C HIS A 262 -8.10 -16.52 -27.36
N ASP A 263 -8.80 -15.95 -26.38
CA ASP A 263 -8.44 -15.98 -24.97
C ASP A 263 -8.55 -17.38 -24.35
N MET A 264 -9.48 -18.20 -24.84
CA MET A 264 -9.70 -19.58 -24.38
C MET A 264 -8.55 -20.55 -24.74
N ALA A 265 -7.67 -20.15 -25.66
CA ALA A 265 -6.54 -20.97 -26.10
C ALA A 265 -5.59 -21.36 -24.95
N TYR A 266 -5.50 -20.55 -23.88
CA TYR A 266 -4.69 -20.94 -22.71
C TYR A 266 -5.31 -22.16 -22.01
N SER A 267 -6.59 -22.07 -21.68
CA SER A 267 -7.34 -23.15 -21.02
C SER A 267 -7.36 -24.42 -21.88
N ALA A 268 -7.50 -24.28 -23.20
CA ALA A 268 -7.45 -25.38 -24.15
C ALA A 268 -6.12 -26.15 -24.10
N MET A 269 -4.99 -25.45 -23.95
CA MET A 269 -3.67 -26.05 -23.85
C MET A 269 -3.44 -26.81 -22.55
N LEU A 270 -4.26 -26.58 -21.51
CA LEU A 270 -4.13 -27.29 -20.23
C LEU A 270 -4.50 -28.77 -20.34
N LYS A 271 -5.22 -29.19 -21.39
CA LYS A 271 -5.53 -30.60 -21.64
C LYS A 271 -4.29 -31.49 -21.77
N PHE A 272 -3.14 -30.89 -22.06
CA PHE A 272 -1.87 -31.57 -22.24
C PHE A 272 -1.05 -31.71 -20.95
N LEU A 273 -1.52 -31.16 -19.84
CA LEU A 273 -0.85 -31.31 -18.55
C LEU A 273 -1.09 -32.72 -17.98
N PRO A 274 -0.06 -33.40 -17.45
CA PRO A 274 -0.24 -34.62 -16.67
C PRO A 274 -1.11 -34.35 -15.44
N ALA A 275 -1.80 -35.39 -14.93
CA ALA A 275 -2.78 -35.26 -13.86
C ALA A 275 -2.28 -34.46 -12.63
N GLY A 276 -1.04 -34.68 -12.17
CA GLY A 276 -0.46 -33.94 -11.06
C GLY A 276 -0.29 -32.44 -11.36
N PHE A 277 0.26 -32.09 -12.51
CA PHE A 277 0.44 -30.69 -12.92
C PHE A 277 -0.87 -30.01 -13.32
N LEU A 278 -1.85 -30.78 -13.83
CA LEU A 278 -3.20 -30.29 -14.07
C LEU A 278 -3.85 -29.87 -12.75
N GLY A 279 -3.71 -30.67 -11.69
CA GLY A 279 -4.16 -30.32 -10.35
C GLY A 279 -3.49 -29.04 -9.82
N ILE A 280 -2.16 -28.93 -9.94
CA ILE A 280 -1.41 -27.71 -9.56
C ILE A 280 -1.89 -26.50 -10.37
N MET A 281 -2.14 -26.67 -11.67
CA MET A 281 -2.62 -25.58 -12.52
C MET A 281 -4.02 -25.14 -12.12
N ILE A 282 -4.95 -26.06 -11.89
CA ILE A 282 -6.32 -25.73 -11.44
C ILE A 282 -6.25 -25.00 -10.10
N ALA A 283 -5.44 -25.50 -9.16
CA ALA A 283 -5.21 -24.84 -7.88
C ALA A 283 -4.60 -23.44 -8.07
N GLY A 284 -3.62 -23.28 -8.95
CA GLY A 284 -2.98 -22.00 -9.28
C GLY A 284 -3.91 -20.98 -9.95
N MET A 285 -4.81 -21.45 -10.82
CA MET A 285 -5.82 -20.61 -11.46
C MET A 285 -6.90 -20.17 -10.47
N LEU A 286 -7.37 -21.08 -9.61
CA LEU A 286 -8.29 -20.75 -8.53
C LEU A 286 -7.62 -19.78 -7.55
N ALA A 287 -6.35 -20.00 -7.22
CA ALA A 287 -5.53 -19.12 -6.39
C ALA A 287 -5.42 -17.70 -6.99
N ALA A 288 -5.03 -17.58 -8.26
CA ALA A 288 -4.95 -16.27 -8.95
C ALA A 288 -6.31 -15.55 -9.01
N TYR A 289 -7.38 -16.32 -9.23
CA TYR A 289 -8.75 -15.83 -9.19
C TYR A 289 -9.13 -15.28 -7.80
N VAL A 290 -8.93 -16.07 -6.74
CA VAL A 290 -9.23 -15.67 -5.35
C VAL A 290 -8.38 -14.49 -4.89
N SER A 291 -7.09 -14.45 -5.23
CA SER A 291 -6.20 -13.30 -4.95
C SER A 291 -6.76 -12.00 -5.52
N THR A 292 -7.20 -12.04 -6.78
CA THR A 292 -7.71 -10.86 -7.47
C THR A 292 -9.05 -10.40 -6.90
N LEU A 293 -9.99 -11.34 -6.72
CA LEU A 293 -11.31 -11.05 -6.16
C LEU A 293 -11.21 -10.54 -4.72
N SER A 294 -10.39 -11.18 -3.88
CA SER A 294 -10.19 -10.72 -2.49
C SER A 294 -9.53 -9.35 -2.41
N THR A 295 -8.55 -9.05 -3.27
CA THR A 295 -7.97 -7.70 -3.39
C THR A 295 -9.06 -6.68 -3.72
N HIS A 296 -9.88 -6.94 -4.73
CA HIS A 296 -10.95 -6.03 -5.15
C HIS A 296 -12.09 -5.89 -4.13
N LEU A 297 -12.48 -6.98 -3.48
CA LEU A 297 -13.50 -6.97 -2.44
C LEU A 297 -13.03 -6.16 -1.23
N ASN A 298 -11.78 -6.37 -0.76
CA ASN A 298 -11.22 -5.60 0.34
C ASN A 298 -11.03 -4.12 -0.03
N TRP A 299 -10.49 -3.85 -1.22
CA TRP A 299 -10.24 -2.50 -1.71
C TRP A 299 -11.54 -1.71 -1.89
N GLY A 300 -12.52 -2.24 -2.62
CA GLY A 300 -13.79 -1.55 -2.87
C GLY A 300 -14.65 -1.43 -1.62
N THR A 301 -14.67 -2.45 -0.76
CA THR A 301 -15.35 -2.35 0.55
C THR A 301 -14.70 -1.28 1.42
N SER A 302 -13.37 -1.21 1.48
CA SER A 302 -12.66 -0.21 2.26
C SER A 302 -13.03 1.21 1.82
N TYR A 303 -13.08 1.48 0.52
CA TYR A 303 -13.54 2.77 0.00
C TYR A 303 -14.97 3.10 0.41
N ILE A 304 -15.91 2.19 0.17
CA ILE A 304 -17.32 2.47 0.46
C ILE A 304 -17.52 2.62 1.98
N VAL A 305 -16.85 1.82 2.81
CA VAL A 305 -16.99 1.88 4.27
C VAL A 305 -16.30 3.12 4.85
N HIS A 306 -15.02 3.34 4.57
CA HIS A 306 -14.25 4.41 5.21
C HIS A 306 -14.46 5.77 4.55
N ASP A 307 -14.43 5.82 3.22
CA ASP A 307 -14.43 7.08 2.47
C ASP A 307 -15.83 7.59 2.13
N PHE A 308 -16.85 6.72 2.13
CA PHE A 308 -18.24 7.12 1.91
C PHE A 308 -19.10 6.98 3.17
N TYR A 309 -19.28 5.76 3.67
CA TYR A 309 -20.26 5.45 4.72
C TYR A 309 -19.89 6.07 6.07
N ARG A 310 -18.70 5.79 6.58
CA ARG A 310 -18.16 6.39 7.81
C ARG A 310 -18.02 7.90 7.65
N ARG A 311 -17.59 8.38 6.49
CA ARG A 311 -17.33 9.81 6.30
C ARG A 311 -18.60 10.67 6.20
N PHE A 312 -19.65 10.19 5.53
CA PHE A 312 -20.82 11.01 5.15
C PHE A 312 -22.16 10.47 5.67
N VAL A 313 -22.30 9.16 5.89
CA VAL A 313 -23.59 8.54 6.24
C VAL A 313 -23.72 8.36 7.75
N ARG A 314 -22.71 7.78 8.40
CA ARG A 314 -22.74 7.49 9.84
C ARG A 314 -21.34 7.61 10.46
N PRO A 315 -20.90 8.80 10.90
CA PRO A 315 -19.53 9.04 11.39
C PRO A 315 -19.19 8.50 12.77
N GLU A 316 -20.17 8.44 13.67
CA GLU A 316 -19.94 8.11 15.08
C GLU A 316 -20.38 6.69 15.45
N ALA A 317 -20.42 5.78 14.47
CA ALA A 317 -20.67 4.37 14.74
C ALA A 317 -19.45 3.67 15.36
N SER A 318 -19.69 2.56 16.07
CA SER A 318 -18.63 1.72 16.65
C SER A 318 -17.85 0.96 15.57
N GLU A 319 -16.60 0.58 15.86
CA GLU A 319 -15.80 -0.23 14.92
C GLU A 319 -16.46 -1.57 14.58
N ARG A 320 -17.19 -2.18 15.53
CA ARG A 320 -18.00 -3.39 15.27
C ARG A 320 -19.06 -3.17 14.19
N HIS A 321 -19.68 -1.99 14.16
CA HIS A 321 -20.65 -1.62 13.13
C HIS A 321 -19.99 -1.47 11.75
N TYR A 322 -18.85 -0.79 11.66
CA TYR A 322 -18.14 -0.64 10.39
C TYR A 322 -17.64 -1.98 9.83
N VAL A 323 -17.15 -2.87 10.68
CA VAL A 323 -16.77 -4.23 10.27
C VAL A 323 -17.98 -5.01 9.75
N PHE A 324 -19.14 -4.92 10.42
CA PHE A 324 -20.37 -5.55 9.95
C PHE A 324 -20.82 -5.01 8.59
N VAL A 325 -20.88 -3.68 8.43
CA VAL A 325 -21.22 -3.03 7.16
C VAL A 325 -20.26 -3.45 6.05
N GLY A 326 -18.96 -3.55 6.35
CA GLY A 326 -17.96 -4.03 5.40
C GLY A 326 -18.22 -5.45 4.92
N ARG A 327 -18.57 -6.38 5.81
CA ARG A 327 -18.93 -7.76 5.45
C ARG A 327 -20.19 -7.82 4.58
N VAL A 328 -21.20 -7.01 4.87
CA VAL A 328 -22.42 -6.93 4.04
C VAL A 328 -22.09 -6.38 2.65
N LEU A 329 -21.33 -5.28 2.56
CA LEU A 329 -20.91 -4.68 1.30
C LEU A 329 -20.06 -5.62 0.45
N THR A 330 -19.17 -6.40 1.08
CA THR A 330 -18.39 -7.45 0.40
C THR A 330 -19.31 -8.42 -0.35
N GLY A 331 -20.37 -8.91 0.31
CA GLY A 331 -21.37 -9.77 -0.32
C GLY A 331 -22.10 -9.07 -1.48
N LEU A 332 -22.60 -7.85 -1.24
CA LEU A 332 -23.32 -7.07 -2.25
C LEU A 332 -22.47 -6.78 -3.50
N LEU A 333 -21.21 -6.41 -3.31
CA LEU A 333 -20.27 -6.17 -4.40
C LEU A 333 -20.01 -7.45 -5.22
N MET A 334 -19.89 -8.60 -4.55
CA MET A 334 -19.71 -9.88 -5.25
C MET A 334 -20.95 -10.25 -6.07
N PHE A 335 -22.16 -10.06 -5.54
CA PHE A 335 -23.40 -10.29 -6.29
C PHE A 335 -23.54 -9.33 -7.48
N ALA A 336 -23.22 -8.05 -7.29
CA ALA A 336 -23.23 -7.06 -8.37
C ALA A 336 -22.24 -7.44 -9.49
N ALA A 337 -21.01 -7.81 -9.14
CA ALA A 337 -20.02 -8.28 -10.12
C ALA A 337 -20.45 -9.55 -10.85
N ALA A 338 -21.04 -10.52 -10.14
CA ALA A 338 -21.59 -11.72 -10.76
C ALA A 338 -22.70 -11.39 -11.77
N GLY A 339 -23.59 -10.44 -11.43
CA GLY A 339 -24.62 -9.92 -12.33
C GLY A 339 -24.04 -9.28 -13.60
N VAL A 340 -23.05 -8.39 -13.45
CA VAL A 340 -22.37 -7.74 -14.58
C VAL A 340 -21.66 -8.76 -15.48
N THR A 341 -21.19 -9.89 -14.92
CA THR A 341 -20.51 -10.94 -15.69
C THR A 341 -21.40 -11.52 -16.81
N PHE A 342 -22.72 -11.62 -16.59
CA PHE A 342 -23.66 -12.14 -17.60
C PHE A 342 -23.82 -11.24 -18.84
N VAL A 343 -23.36 -9.99 -18.75
CA VAL A 343 -23.47 -8.98 -19.82
C VAL A 343 -22.15 -8.83 -20.58
N LEU A 344 -21.05 -9.41 -20.09
CA LEU A 344 -19.74 -9.30 -20.72
C LEU A 344 -19.47 -10.46 -21.69
N ASP A 345 -19.11 -10.13 -22.93
CA ASP A 345 -18.72 -11.12 -23.94
C ASP A 345 -17.24 -11.51 -23.83
N SER A 346 -16.36 -10.55 -23.50
CA SER A 346 -14.92 -10.79 -23.35
C SER A 346 -14.25 -9.90 -22.31
N ALA A 347 -13.16 -10.40 -21.72
CA ALA A 347 -12.33 -9.61 -20.80
C ALA A 347 -11.67 -8.41 -21.49
N GLN A 348 -11.35 -8.52 -22.79
CA GLN A 348 -10.75 -7.43 -23.57
C GLN A 348 -11.70 -6.25 -23.73
N GLN A 349 -12.99 -6.51 -23.93
CA GLN A 349 -14.00 -5.45 -24.06
C GLN A 349 -14.12 -4.63 -22.76
N SER A 350 -14.15 -5.30 -21.61
CA SER A 350 -14.13 -4.64 -20.30
C SER A 350 -12.85 -3.81 -20.13
N PHE A 351 -11.68 -4.38 -20.47
CA PHE A 351 -10.40 -3.65 -20.43
C PHE A 351 -10.41 -2.37 -21.28
N ASN A 352 -10.89 -2.45 -22.52
CA ASN A 352 -10.97 -1.30 -23.42
C ASN A 352 -11.94 -0.22 -22.91
N LEU A 353 -13.07 -0.62 -22.33
CA LEU A 353 -14.04 0.32 -21.75
C LEU A 353 -13.44 1.06 -20.55
N LEU A 354 -12.78 0.35 -19.64
CA LEU A 354 -12.11 0.95 -18.48
C LEU A 354 -11.01 1.94 -18.91
N MET A 355 -10.23 1.57 -19.92
CA MET A 355 -9.22 2.46 -20.53
C MET A 355 -9.83 3.72 -21.14
N SER A 356 -10.95 3.59 -21.84
CA SER A 356 -11.63 4.75 -22.44
C SER A 356 -12.11 5.75 -21.39
N ILE A 357 -12.68 5.27 -20.29
CA ILE A 357 -13.16 6.15 -19.20
C ILE A 357 -11.99 6.77 -18.42
N GLY A 358 -10.91 6.02 -18.23
CA GLY A 358 -9.71 6.50 -17.52
C GLY A 358 -8.83 7.45 -18.34
N ALA A 359 -9.08 7.60 -19.64
CA ALA A 359 -8.24 8.38 -20.54
C ALA A 359 -8.21 9.87 -20.17
N GLY A 360 -7.05 10.52 -20.31
CA GLY A 360 -6.86 11.94 -20.06
C GLY A 360 -6.68 12.33 -18.58
N THR A 361 -7.07 11.46 -17.63
CA THR A 361 -6.91 11.73 -16.19
C THR A 361 -5.50 11.42 -15.66
N GLY A 362 -4.65 10.75 -16.44
CA GLY A 362 -3.37 10.29 -15.93
C GLY A 362 -2.35 11.40 -15.62
N LEU A 363 -2.29 12.46 -16.44
CA LEU A 363 -1.34 13.56 -16.24
C LEU A 363 -1.59 14.33 -14.93
N ILE A 364 -2.85 14.55 -14.57
CA ILE A 364 -3.19 15.21 -13.31
C ILE A 364 -2.78 14.35 -12.10
N TYR A 365 -2.89 13.02 -12.19
CA TYR A 365 -2.43 12.12 -11.12
C TYR A 365 -0.93 12.10 -10.94
N LEU A 366 -0.16 12.31 -12.02
CA LEU A 366 1.28 12.49 -11.94
C LEU A 366 1.64 13.84 -11.30
N LEU A 367 1.03 14.92 -11.80
CA LEU A 367 1.42 16.29 -11.45
C LEU A 367 0.92 16.73 -10.08
N ARG A 368 -0.18 16.18 -9.54
CA ARG A 368 -0.75 16.60 -8.24
C ARG A 368 0.23 16.50 -7.06
N TRP A 369 1.21 15.60 -7.17
CA TRP A 369 2.29 15.42 -6.21
C TRP A 369 3.35 16.53 -6.28
N PHE A 370 3.61 17.06 -7.47
CA PHE A 370 4.73 17.97 -7.73
C PHE A 370 4.29 19.42 -8.00
N TRP A 371 3.02 19.65 -8.29
CA TRP A 371 2.47 20.96 -8.60
C TRP A 371 1.41 21.39 -7.56
N TRP A 372 1.79 22.34 -6.71
CA TRP A 372 0.93 22.84 -5.62
C TRP A 372 -0.40 23.46 -6.07
N ARG A 373 -0.46 24.00 -7.30
CA ARG A 373 -1.66 24.69 -7.82
C ARG A 373 -2.82 23.76 -8.11
N ILE A 374 -2.55 22.48 -8.41
CA ILE A 374 -3.61 21.50 -8.62
C ILE A 374 -4.48 21.45 -7.36
N ASN A 375 -5.79 21.52 -7.56
CA ASN A 375 -6.80 21.52 -6.50
C ASN A 375 -7.93 20.53 -6.84
N ALA A 376 -8.92 20.42 -5.96
CA ALA A 376 -10.02 19.48 -6.15
C ALA A 376 -10.85 19.76 -7.42
N TRP A 377 -11.01 21.03 -7.83
CA TRP A 377 -11.73 21.38 -9.05
C TRP A 377 -10.99 20.96 -10.31
N SER A 378 -9.65 20.99 -10.30
CA SER A 378 -8.84 20.42 -11.37
C SER A 378 -9.17 18.94 -11.58
N GLU A 379 -9.24 18.15 -10.50
CA GLU A 379 -9.55 16.72 -10.59
C GLU A 379 -11.00 16.46 -11.00
N ILE A 380 -11.95 17.20 -10.43
CA ILE A 380 -13.37 17.10 -10.81
C ILE A 380 -13.54 17.43 -12.30
N ALA A 381 -12.92 18.50 -12.79
CA ALA A 381 -12.98 18.91 -14.18
C ALA A 381 -12.40 17.82 -15.10
N ALA A 382 -11.24 17.25 -14.74
CA ALA A 382 -10.61 16.18 -15.52
C ALA A 382 -11.51 14.96 -15.66
N MET A 383 -12.11 14.52 -14.55
CA MET A 383 -12.97 13.35 -14.52
C MET A 383 -14.29 13.58 -15.25
N ALA A 384 -14.91 14.75 -15.06
CA ALA A 384 -16.14 15.12 -15.74
C ALA A 384 -15.93 15.24 -17.26
N SER A 385 -14.87 15.92 -17.70
CA SER A 385 -14.57 16.07 -19.14
C SER A 385 -14.27 14.73 -19.79
N SER A 386 -13.44 13.88 -19.16
CA SER A 386 -13.14 12.55 -19.70
C SER A 386 -14.42 11.72 -19.86
N PHE A 387 -15.27 11.68 -18.82
CA PHE A 387 -16.51 10.92 -18.86
C PHE A 387 -17.46 11.40 -19.95
N VAL A 388 -17.66 12.73 -20.09
CA VAL A 388 -18.53 13.31 -21.11
C VAL A 388 -18.01 12.99 -22.51
N VAL A 389 -16.70 13.15 -22.76
CA VAL A 389 -16.11 12.85 -24.06
C VAL A 389 -16.22 11.36 -24.40
N SER A 390 -15.93 10.48 -23.45
CA SER A 390 -16.02 9.03 -23.65
C SER A 390 -17.46 8.55 -23.90
N ILE A 391 -18.46 9.14 -23.24
CA ILE A 391 -19.88 8.90 -23.57
C ILE A 391 -20.23 9.41 -24.97
N GLY A 392 -19.80 10.63 -25.31
CA GLY A 392 -20.05 11.21 -26.63
C GLY A 392 -19.54 10.32 -27.76
N PHE A 393 -18.31 9.80 -27.62
CA PHE A 393 -17.75 8.85 -28.57
C PHE A 393 -18.46 7.50 -28.57
N PHE A 394 -18.85 6.99 -27.40
CA PHE A 394 -19.63 5.75 -27.31
C PHE A 394 -20.96 5.85 -28.06
N ILE A 395 -21.68 6.97 -27.89
CA ILE A 395 -22.94 7.24 -28.61
C ILE A 395 -22.67 7.38 -30.11
N ALA A 396 -21.65 8.14 -30.53
CA ALA A 396 -21.31 8.30 -31.94
C ALA A 396 -20.99 6.96 -32.62
N GLN A 397 -20.24 6.08 -31.95
CA GLN A 397 -19.96 4.72 -32.44
C GLN A 397 -21.24 3.87 -32.54
N LYS A 398 -22.14 3.99 -31.57
CA LYS A 398 -23.45 3.31 -31.60
C LYS A 398 -24.36 3.80 -32.74
N LEU A 399 -24.23 5.06 -33.13
CA LEU A 399 -24.90 5.65 -34.29
C LEU A 399 -24.23 5.31 -35.63
N GLY A 400 -23.19 4.48 -35.62
CA GLY A 400 -22.52 3.98 -36.82
C GLY A 400 -21.40 4.87 -37.36
N VAL A 401 -20.96 5.88 -36.60
CA VAL A 401 -19.80 6.71 -37.01
C VAL A 401 -18.50 5.92 -36.79
N PRO A 402 -17.72 5.62 -37.84
CA PRO A 402 -16.47 4.88 -37.70
C PRO A 402 -15.37 5.82 -37.17
N ILE A 403 -15.14 5.78 -35.86
CA ILE A 403 -14.10 6.59 -35.20
C ILE A 403 -13.00 5.67 -34.70
N GLU A 404 -11.77 5.90 -35.14
CA GLU A 404 -10.62 5.12 -34.70
C GLU A 404 -10.36 5.30 -33.20
N ALA A 405 -10.06 4.21 -32.49
CA ALA A 405 -9.81 4.23 -31.05
C ALA A 405 -8.65 5.17 -30.65
N THR A 406 -7.65 5.31 -31.51
CA THR A 406 -6.55 6.27 -31.34
C THR A 406 -7.05 7.72 -31.31
N VAL A 407 -7.97 8.07 -32.20
CA VAL A 407 -8.54 9.42 -32.26
C VAL A 407 -9.35 9.69 -31.00
N VAL A 408 -10.17 8.71 -30.58
CA VAL A 408 -10.90 8.79 -29.30
C VAL A 408 -9.94 9.08 -28.15
N LEU A 409 -8.86 8.29 -28.03
CA LEU A 409 -7.86 8.46 -26.97
C LEU A 409 -7.22 9.86 -26.98
N LEU A 410 -6.70 10.30 -28.12
CA LEU A 410 -5.98 11.58 -28.23
C LEU A 410 -6.90 12.78 -28.01
N VAL A 411 -8.14 12.74 -28.53
CA VAL A 411 -9.14 13.80 -28.31
C VAL A 411 -9.54 13.83 -26.84
N THR A 412 -9.85 12.69 -26.22
CA THR A 412 -10.19 12.63 -24.79
C THR A 412 -9.06 13.19 -23.92
N ILE A 413 -7.80 12.84 -24.21
CA ILE A 413 -6.65 13.38 -23.48
C ILE A 413 -6.53 14.89 -23.66
N THR A 414 -6.66 15.39 -24.89
CA THR A 414 -6.50 16.81 -25.21
C THR A 414 -7.59 17.63 -24.51
N VAL A 415 -8.86 17.27 -24.71
CA VAL A 415 -10.00 17.97 -24.09
C VAL A 415 -9.87 17.92 -22.57
N THR A 416 -9.59 16.76 -22.00
CA THR A 416 -9.44 16.61 -20.55
C THR A 416 -8.31 17.45 -20.00
N THR A 417 -7.17 17.48 -20.70
CA THR A 417 -6.00 18.27 -20.28
C THR A 417 -6.30 19.76 -20.29
N VAL A 418 -6.91 20.26 -21.36
CA VAL A 418 -7.33 21.66 -21.45
C VAL A 418 -8.34 21.99 -20.34
N SER A 419 -9.33 21.12 -20.10
CA SER A 419 -10.35 21.34 -19.06
C SER A 419 -9.76 21.45 -17.65
N TRP A 420 -8.88 20.53 -17.24
CA TRP A 420 -8.35 20.57 -15.88
C TRP A 420 -7.28 21.64 -15.68
N VAL A 421 -6.49 21.96 -16.71
CA VAL A 421 -5.55 23.09 -16.68
C VAL A 421 -6.32 24.41 -16.56
N ALA A 422 -7.38 24.60 -17.35
CA ALA A 422 -8.25 25.76 -17.24
C ALA A 422 -8.85 25.87 -15.83
N ALA A 423 -9.42 24.77 -15.29
CA ALA A 423 -9.94 24.75 -13.92
C ALA A 423 -8.87 25.12 -12.89
N THR A 424 -7.62 24.68 -13.05
CA THR A 424 -6.50 24.99 -12.14
C THR A 424 -6.18 26.49 -12.06
N TYR A 425 -6.33 27.22 -13.17
CA TYR A 425 -6.07 28.66 -13.22
C TYR A 425 -7.32 29.51 -12.92
N LEU A 426 -8.51 29.03 -13.28
CA LEU A 426 -9.77 29.74 -13.06
C LEU A 426 -10.29 29.63 -11.62
N THR A 427 -9.86 28.60 -10.87
CA THR A 427 -10.30 28.39 -9.49
C THR A 427 -9.24 28.82 -8.47
N SER A 428 -9.70 29.19 -7.28
CA SER A 428 -8.81 29.55 -6.18
C SER A 428 -7.92 28.38 -5.77
N PRO A 429 -6.65 28.63 -5.39
CA PRO A 429 -5.78 27.60 -4.82
C PRO A 429 -6.37 26.97 -3.57
N THR A 430 -5.90 25.77 -3.25
CA THR A 430 -6.08 25.20 -1.91
C THR A 430 -5.55 26.16 -0.85
N ASP A 431 -6.20 26.19 0.32
CA ASP A 431 -5.81 27.10 1.39
C ASP A 431 -4.36 26.86 1.85
N ALA A 432 -3.75 27.94 2.33
CA ALA A 432 -2.34 27.92 2.70
C ALA A 432 -2.02 26.88 3.79
N LYS A 433 -2.90 26.74 4.79
CA LYS A 433 -2.67 25.85 5.95
C LYS A 433 -2.64 24.38 5.53
N THR A 434 -3.55 23.97 4.64
CA THR A 434 -3.57 22.61 4.08
C THR A 434 -2.32 22.35 3.24
N LEU A 435 -1.92 23.28 2.39
CA LEU A 435 -0.71 23.13 1.58
C LEU A 435 0.56 23.03 2.43
N ASP A 436 0.67 23.84 3.48
CA ASP A 436 1.81 23.83 4.40
C ASP A 436 1.84 22.51 5.20
N SER A 437 0.68 22.05 5.67
CA SER A 437 0.54 20.79 6.41
C SER A 437 0.88 19.58 5.53
N PHE A 438 0.39 19.56 4.29
CA PHE A 438 0.70 18.53 3.31
C PHE A 438 2.21 18.48 3.01
N TYR A 439 2.84 19.65 2.79
CA TYR A 439 4.28 19.70 2.52
C TYR A 439 5.11 19.24 3.71
N ARG A 440 4.74 19.62 4.96
CA ARG A 440 5.43 19.14 6.17
C ARG A 440 5.38 17.62 6.30
N LEU A 441 4.25 17.01 5.96
CA LEU A 441 4.03 15.58 6.06
C LEU A 441 4.73 14.77 4.94
N VAL A 442 4.52 15.16 3.69
CA VAL A 442 4.93 14.35 2.51
C VAL A 442 6.29 14.79 1.96
N ARG A 443 6.62 16.07 2.09
CA ARG A 443 7.83 16.72 1.53
C ARG A 443 8.11 16.35 0.06
N PRO A 444 7.16 16.56 -0.86
CA PRO A 444 7.36 16.25 -2.27
C PRO A 444 8.52 17.06 -2.88
N PRO A 445 9.38 16.44 -3.72
CA PRO A 445 10.51 17.13 -4.33
C PRO A 445 10.11 18.00 -5.53
N GLY A 446 11.06 18.82 -5.99
CA GLY A 446 10.91 19.60 -7.22
C GLY A 446 10.50 21.07 -7.03
N PRO A 447 10.55 21.85 -8.12
CA PRO A 447 10.39 23.30 -8.07
C PRO A 447 8.94 23.75 -7.85
N GLY A 448 7.95 22.90 -8.13
CA GLY A 448 6.55 23.28 -7.99
C GLY A 448 6.18 23.67 -6.57
N TRP A 449 6.82 23.12 -5.54
CA TRP A 449 6.52 23.48 -4.14
C TRP A 449 7.31 24.68 -3.61
N ARG A 450 8.18 25.31 -4.42
CA ARG A 450 9.04 26.42 -4.00
C ARG A 450 8.25 27.57 -3.38
N ALA A 451 7.16 28.00 -4.01
CA ALA A 451 6.35 29.11 -3.52
C ALA A 451 5.72 28.84 -2.13
N VAL A 452 5.25 27.60 -1.89
CA VAL A 452 4.68 27.19 -0.60
C VAL A 452 5.78 27.10 0.46
N ARG A 453 6.90 26.46 0.10
CA ARG A 453 8.05 26.27 0.98
C ARG A 453 8.65 27.60 1.43
N ASP A 454 8.89 28.51 0.50
CA ASP A 454 9.53 29.80 0.77
C ASP A 454 8.60 30.69 1.62
N ARG A 455 7.28 30.65 1.37
CA ARG A 455 6.26 31.32 2.19
C ARG A 455 6.21 30.78 3.62
N ALA A 456 6.29 29.46 3.78
CA ALA A 456 6.13 28.79 5.08
C ALA A 456 7.46 28.51 5.80
N HIS A 457 8.59 28.98 5.26
CA HIS A 457 9.95 28.75 5.75
C HIS A 457 10.27 27.27 6.02
N LEU A 458 9.87 26.38 5.11
CA LEU A 458 10.07 24.93 5.25
C LEU A 458 11.38 24.46 4.59
N ALA A 459 11.98 23.41 5.14
CA ALA A 459 13.16 22.79 4.55
C ALA A 459 12.83 22.16 3.18
N PRO A 460 13.79 22.10 2.23
CA PRO A 460 13.59 21.40 0.97
C PRO A 460 13.32 19.91 1.18
N SER A 461 12.70 19.28 0.16
CA SER A 461 12.53 17.83 0.15
C SER A 461 13.90 17.15 0.20
N PRO A 462 14.02 16.07 0.97
CA PRO A 462 15.25 15.30 1.02
C PRO A 462 15.40 14.41 -0.24
N ASP A 463 14.33 14.25 -1.03
CA ASP A 463 14.33 13.46 -2.27
C ASP A 463 14.86 14.24 -3.48
N SER A 464 15.65 13.56 -4.32
CA SER A 464 16.15 14.08 -5.59
C SER A 464 15.33 13.57 -6.77
N LEU A 465 14.74 14.49 -7.55
CA LEU A 465 14.06 14.14 -8.81
C LEU A 465 15.02 13.54 -9.85
N ALA A 466 16.30 13.96 -9.83
CA ALA A 466 17.31 13.43 -10.74
C ALA A 466 17.63 11.97 -10.41
N ASP A 467 17.75 11.63 -9.13
CA ASP A 467 17.97 10.25 -8.70
C ASP A 467 16.72 9.39 -8.97
N SER A 468 15.51 9.92 -8.75
CA SER A 468 14.28 9.23 -9.13
C SER A 468 14.19 8.97 -10.64
N LEU A 469 14.59 9.93 -11.47
CA LEU A 469 14.61 9.78 -12.93
C LEU A 469 15.67 8.77 -13.38
N LEU A 470 16.87 8.82 -12.80
CA LEU A 470 17.92 7.85 -13.07
C LEU A 470 17.47 6.44 -12.69
N GLY A 471 16.85 6.29 -11.52
CA GLY A 471 16.26 5.02 -11.07
C GLY A 471 15.18 4.53 -12.01
N TRP A 472 14.31 5.42 -12.48
CA TRP A 472 13.27 5.10 -13.46
C TRP A 472 13.84 4.56 -14.78
N VAL A 473 14.84 5.24 -15.36
CA VAL A 473 15.50 4.81 -16.60
C VAL A 473 16.23 3.48 -16.40
N LEU A 474 17.02 3.36 -15.33
CA LEU A 474 17.74 2.13 -15.02
C LEU A 474 16.79 0.96 -14.75
N GLY A 475 15.70 1.18 -14.02
CA GLY A 475 14.68 0.18 -13.72
C GLY A 475 13.94 -0.31 -14.96
N CYS A 476 13.53 0.60 -15.85
CA CYS A 476 12.91 0.23 -17.12
C CYS A 476 13.89 -0.58 -17.99
N THR A 477 15.14 -0.10 -18.10
CA THR A 477 16.19 -0.77 -18.87
C THR A 477 16.47 -2.16 -18.31
N PHE A 478 16.61 -2.29 -16.99
CA PHE A 478 16.84 -3.56 -16.30
C PHE A 478 15.75 -4.58 -16.61
N ILE A 479 14.48 -4.20 -16.47
CA ILE A 479 13.36 -5.12 -16.67
C ILE A 479 13.16 -5.45 -18.16
N TYR A 480 13.22 -4.47 -19.06
CA TYR A 480 13.12 -4.74 -20.50
C TYR A 480 14.29 -5.58 -21.01
N ALA A 481 15.51 -5.34 -20.52
CA ALA A 481 16.67 -6.16 -20.86
C ALA A 481 16.51 -7.60 -20.37
N ALA A 482 15.98 -7.82 -19.16
CA ALA A 482 15.65 -9.16 -18.69
C ALA A 482 14.59 -9.85 -19.57
N LEU A 483 13.50 -9.14 -19.87
CA LEU A 483 12.39 -9.64 -20.69
C LEU A 483 12.84 -9.99 -22.11
N PHE A 484 13.47 -9.06 -22.84
CA PHE A 484 13.90 -9.27 -24.21
C PHE A 484 15.15 -10.16 -24.31
N GLY A 485 16.02 -10.13 -23.29
CA GLY A 485 17.16 -11.04 -23.18
C GLY A 485 16.72 -12.49 -23.06
N ALA A 486 15.82 -12.79 -22.10
CA ALA A 486 15.25 -14.13 -21.95
C ALA A 486 14.58 -14.60 -23.25
N GLY A 487 13.83 -13.73 -23.92
CA GLY A 487 13.23 -14.03 -25.23
C GLY A 487 14.23 -14.33 -26.32
N SER A 488 15.28 -13.53 -26.42
CA SER A 488 16.32 -13.68 -27.43
C SER A 488 17.05 -15.01 -27.26
N PHE A 489 17.36 -15.40 -26.02
CA PHE A 489 17.94 -16.72 -25.72
C PHE A 489 16.98 -17.86 -26.06
N LEU A 490 15.69 -17.73 -25.70
CA LEU A 490 14.67 -18.72 -26.07
C LEU A 490 14.57 -18.89 -27.59
N TYR A 491 14.68 -17.81 -28.35
CA TYR A 491 14.67 -17.82 -29.83
C TYR A 491 15.99 -18.30 -30.46
N GLY A 492 16.99 -18.68 -29.67
CA GLY A 492 18.30 -19.08 -30.18
C GLY A 492 19.14 -17.92 -30.73
N ARG A 493 18.74 -16.66 -30.50
CA ARG A 493 19.44 -15.46 -30.96
C ARG A 493 20.52 -15.05 -29.96
N ALA A 494 21.57 -15.87 -29.84
CA ALA A 494 22.61 -15.72 -28.82
C ALA A 494 23.24 -14.32 -28.79
N ALA A 495 23.61 -13.75 -29.95
CA ALA A 495 24.21 -12.42 -30.01
C ALA A 495 23.29 -11.31 -29.45
N GLN A 496 22.00 -11.33 -29.82
CA GLN A 496 21.01 -10.40 -29.29
C GLN A 496 20.79 -10.64 -27.78
N GLY A 497 20.72 -11.89 -27.36
CA GLY A 497 20.62 -12.27 -25.94
C GLY A 497 21.78 -11.75 -25.10
N THR A 498 23.01 -11.88 -25.59
CA THR A 498 24.21 -11.37 -24.90
C THR A 498 24.19 -9.84 -24.80
N MET A 499 23.77 -9.12 -25.85
CA MET A 499 23.61 -7.67 -25.80
C MET A 499 22.63 -7.24 -24.71
N TRP A 500 21.47 -7.90 -24.63
CA TRP A 500 20.49 -7.65 -23.57
C TRP A 500 21.02 -8.03 -22.19
N LEU A 501 21.77 -9.12 -22.07
CA LEU A 501 22.39 -9.53 -20.81
C LEU A 501 23.38 -8.48 -20.30
N VAL A 502 24.19 -7.90 -21.18
CA VAL A 502 25.11 -6.79 -20.82
C VAL A 502 24.30 -5.59 -20.29
N LEU A 503 23.24 -5.18 -21.00
CA LEU A 503 22.37 -4.10 -20.53
C LEU A 503 21.71 -4.42 -19.19
N PHE A 504 21.28 -5.65 -18.97
CA PHE A 504 20.71 -6.12 -17.71
C PHE A 504 21.73 -6.02 -16.55
N VAL A 505 22.97 -6.46 -16.77
CA VAL A 505 24.02 -6.40 -15.75
C VAL A 505 24.42 -4.95 -15.45
N VAL A 506 24.63 -4.12 -16.48
CA VAL A 506 25.03 -2.72 -16.33
C VAL A 506 23.93 -1.91 -15.62
N SER A 507 22.68 -2.05 -16.05
CA SER A 507 21.56 -1.35 -15.41
C SER A 507 21.31 -1.85 -13.98
N GLY A 508 21.47 -3.16 -13.72
CA GLY A 508 21.42 -3.73 -12.38
C GLY A 508 22.52 -3.19 -11.45
N ALA A 509 23.77 -3.11 -11.92
CA ALA A 509 24.86 -2.49 -11.16
C ALA A 509 24.57 -1.01 -10.85
N GLY A 510 24.02 -0.27 -11.82
CA GLY A 510 23.56 1.10 -11.62
C GLY A 510 22.47 1.22 -10.55
N LEU A 511 21.50 0.31 -10.52
CA LEU A 511 20.46 0.27 -9.48
C LEU A 511 21.06 -0.04 -8.10
N VAL A 512 21.95 -1.02 -7.99
CA VAL A 512 22.64 -1.37 -6.73
C VAL A 512 23.43 -0.19 -6.18
N TRP A 513 24.04 0.61 -7.05
CA TRP A 513 24.74 1.84 -6.66
C TRP A 513 23.79 2.98 -6.26
N LEU A 514 22.64 3.12 -6.93
CA LEU A 514 21.69 4.21 -6.70
C LEU A 514 20.82 3.99 -5.45
N LEU A 515 20.35 2.76 -5.22
CA LEU A 515 19.40 2.44 -4.16
C LEU A 515 19.85 2.89 -2.76
N PRO A 516 21.12 2.71 -2.33
CA PRO A 516 21.62 3.22 -1.06
C PRO A 516 21.48 4.74 -0.91
N ARG A 517 21.63 5.52 -1.99
CA ARG A 517 21.44 6.97 -1.98
C ARG A 517 19.98 7.32 -1.69
N LEU A 518 19.05 6.63 -2.35
CA LEU A 518 17.62 6.79 -2.12
C LEU A 518 17.18 6.35 -0.70
N TRP A 519 17.91 5.43 -0.08
CA TRP A 519 17.64 4.93 1.28
C TRP A 519 18.27 5.75 2.39
N SER A 520 19.50 6.24 2.22
CA SER A 520 20.24 7.01 3.24
C SER A 520 19.55 8.31 3.66
N VAL A 521 18.80 8.89 2.73
CA VAL A 521 17.93 10.05 2.91
C VAL A 521 16.78 9.77 3.88
N SER A 522 16.32 8.51 3.97
CA SER A 522 15.21 8.11 4.84
C SER A 522 15.63 7.78 6.29
N SER A 523 16.90 7.45 6.51
CA SER A 523 17.40 7.03 7.83
C SER A 523 18.12 8.15 8.59
N ASN A 524 18.93 8.98 7.91
CA ASN A 524 19.72 10.01 8.60
C ASN A 524 18.94 11.30 8.88
N ASP A 525 17.99 11.69 8.04
CA ASP A 525 17.39 13.03 8.13
C ASP A 525 16.28 13.17 9.19
N HIS A 526 15.75 12.04 9.69
CA HIS A 526 14.77 12.04 10.79
C HIS A 526 15.40 12.11 12.18
N LEU A 527 16.65 11.68 12.34
CA LEU A 527 17.35 11.70 13.63
C LEU A 527 18.40 12.81 13.72
N SER A 528 19.04 13.21 12.61
CA SER A 528 20.23 14.08 12.68
C SER A 528 20.06 15.54 12.26
N ARG A 529 18.92 15.95 11.65
CA ARG A 529 18.79 17.32 11.08
C ARG A 529 17.57 18.12 11.51
N GLY A 530 16.93 17.74 12.61
CA GLY A 530 16.00 18.60 13.35
C GLY A 530 16.60 19.25 14.60
N MET A 531 17.79 18.82 15.03
CA MET A 531 18.34 19.16 16.34
C MET A 531 19.62 19.97 16.19
N GLY A 532 19.49 21.22 15.75
CA GLY A 532 20.47 22.21 16.22
C GLY A 532 20.43 22.20 17.75
N ALA A 533 21.60 22.21 18.41
CA ALA A 533 21.80 22.11 19.86
C ALA A 533 20.49 22.25 20.66
N VAL A 534 19.81 21.13 20.90
CA VAL A 534 18.47 21.17 21.48
C VAL A 534 18.62 21.63 22.92
N ALA A 535 17.96 22.75 23.22
CA ALA A 535 17.90 23.23 24.58
C ALA A 535 17.33 22.11 25.47
N PRO A 536 17.94 21.85 26.64
CA PRO A 536 17.52 20.77 27.51
C PRO A 536 16.02 20.90 27.82
N PRO A 537 15.23 19.82 27.69
CA PRO A 537 13.78 19.88 27.83
C PRO A 537 13.38 20.52 29.16
N THR A 538 12.41 21.42 29.10
CA THR A 538 11.80 22.06 30.27
C THR A 538 10.39 21.52 30.55
N LYS A 539 9.82 20.78 29.58
CA LYS A 539 8.48 20.20 29.64
C LYS A 539 8.51 18.71 29.97
N ALA A 540 7.54 18.26 30.76
CA ALA A 540 7.29 16.84 31.03
C ALA A 540 5.82 16.49 30.82
N VAL A 541 5.56 15.26 30.41
CA VAL A 541 4.22 14.67 30.27
C VAL A 541 4.14 13.47 31.21
N VAL A 542 3.18 13.51 32.14
CA VAL A 542 2.97 12.47 33.14
C VAL A 542 1.66 11.73 32.84
N LEU A 543 1.76 10.43 32.61
CA LEU A 543 0.63 9.60 32.21
C LEU A 543 -0.11 9.06 33.43
N ALA A 544 -1.22 9.70 33.80
CA ALA A 544 -1.94 9.45 35.05
C ALA A 544 -3.34 8.83 34.87
N ARG A 545 -3.69 8.35 33.67
CA ARG A 545 -4.99 7.73 33.40
C ARG A 545 -5.08 6.21 33.66
N GLY A 546 -3.99 5.53 33.97
CA GLY A 546 -3.99 4.06 34.06
C GLY A 546 -5.13 3.47 34.91
N LEU A 547 -5.91 2.53 34.36
CA LEU A 547 -7.15 1.97 34.94
C LEU A 547 -7.00 1.19 36.26
N GLY A 548 -5.81 1.15 36.87
CA GLY A 548 -5.66 0.53 38.20
C GLY A 548 -5.78 -1.00 38.28
N THR A 549 -6.23 -1.69 37.22
CA THR A 549 -6.78 -3.06 37.29
C THR A 549 -5.87 -4.10 37.95
N ARG A 550 -4.54 -3.97 37.80
CA ARG A 550 -3.55 -4.89 38.41
C ARG A 550 -3.25 -4.60 39.89
N MET A 551 -3.55 -3.40 40.39
CA MET A 551 -3.35 -3.02 41.80
C MET A 551 -4.59 -3.28 42.68
N ARG A 552 -5.69 -3.75 42.08
CA ARG A 552 -6.91 -4.16 42.81
C ARG A 552 -6.82 -5.59 43.37
N ALA A 553 -5.75 -6.33 43.06
CA ALA A 553 -5.50 -7.62 43.68
C ALA A 553 -4.86 -7.38 45.05
N ALA A 554 -5.46 -7.95 46.10
CA ALA A 554 -4.92 -7.87 47.45
C ALA A 554 -3.55 -8.55 47.52
N ASP A 555 -2.56 -7.87 48.09
CA ASP A 555 -1.27 -8.46 48.47
C ASP A 555 -1.32 -8.74 49.98
N GLU A 556 -1.19 -10.00 50.37
CA GLU A 556 -1.24 -10.43 51.78
C GLU A 556 -0.16 -9.77 52.65
N ARG A 557 0.87 -9.19 52.04
CA ARG A 557 1.98 -8.52 52.74
C ARG A 557 1.77 -7.01 52.94
N ALA A 558 0.76 -6.41 52.30
CA ALA A 558 0.53 -4.96 52.34
C ALA A 558 -0.77 -4.63 53.10
N GLN A 559 -0.65 -3.94 54.24
CA GLN A 559 -1.80 -3.39 54.97
C GLN A 559 -2.07 -1.96 54.49
N LEU A 560 -3.20 -1.74 53.81
CA LEU A 560 -3.62 -0.41 53.36
C LEU A 560 -4.45 0.28 54.44
N SER A 561 -4.26 1.58 54.63
CA SER A 561 -5.20 2.41 55.37
C SER A 561 -6.54 2.51 54.63
N ALA A 562 -7.62 2.87 55.33
CA ALA A 562 -8.93 3.07 54.72
C ALA A 562 -8.91 4.14 53.60
N GLU A 563 -8.05 5.16 53.74
CA GLU A 563 -7.86 6.21 52.74
C GLU A 563 -7.13 5.69 51.49
N GLN A 564 -6.06 4.91 51.68
CA GLN A 564 -5.32 4.28 50.58
C GLN A 564 -6.20 3.29 49.79
N ALA A 565 -7.03 2.52 50.50
CA ALA A 565 -7.99 1.60 49.88
C ALA A 565 -9.03 2.34 49.02
N ALA A 566 -9.60 3.44 49.53
CA ALA A 566 -10.58 4.23 48.79
C ALA A 566 -10.00 4.84 47.50
N VAL A 567 -8.75 5.34 47.53
CA VAL A 567 -8.07 5.87 46.34
C VAL A 567 -7.73 4.76 45.33
N ALA A 568 -7.33 3.59 45.81
CA ALA A 568 -7.04 2.43 44.96
C ALA A 568 -8.31 1.93 44.23
N ASP A 569 -9.45 1.87 44.92
CA ASP A 569 -10.74 1.48 44.33
C ASP A 569 -11.20 2.46 43.25
N ALA A 570 -11.01 3.76 43.48
CA ALA A 570 -11.29 4.82 42.51
C ALA A 570 -10.38 4.77 41.27
N GLY A 571 -9.33 3.93 41.25
CA GLY A 571 -8.44 3.76 40.10
C GLY A 571 -7.40 4.87 39.94
N MET A 572 -7.28 5.79 40.91
CA MET A 572 -6.34 6.92 40.88
C MET A 572 -4.98 6.53 41.47
N LYS A 573 -4.28 5.62 40.78
CA LYS A 573 -3.01 5.02 41.22
C LYS A 573 -1.97 6.05 41.72
N ALA A 574 -1.85 7.16 40.99
CA ALA A 574 -0.88 8.21 41.26
C ALA A 574 -1.18 9.00 42.55
N MET A 575 -2.42 8.93 43.06
CA MET A 575 -2.84 9.66 44.25
C MET A 575 -2.78 8.82 45.53
N ILE A 576 -2.37 7.55 45.46
CA ILE A 576 -2.20 6.73 46.65
C ILE A 576 -1.08 7.35 47.50
N ALA A 577 -1.40 7.68 48.75
CA ALA A 577 -0.49 8.40 49.62
C ALA A 577 0.57 7.48 50.23
N ILE A 578 1.84 7.91 50.15
CA ILE A 578 2.97 7.42 50.94
C ILE A 578 3.51 8.67 51.65
N ASP A 579 2.98 9.00 52.82
CA ASP A 579 3.07 10.30 53.53
C ASP A 579 2.42 11.49 52.78
N ARG A 580 2.55 11.53 51.45
CA ARG A 580 1.89 12.44 50.50
C ARG A 580 1.52 11.69 49.23
N PRO A 581 0.63 12.21 48.35
CA PRO A 581 0.29 11.56 47.09
C PRO A 581 1.53 11.14 46.30
N PHE A 582 1.54 9.91 45.75
CA PHE A 582 2.71 9.40 45.02
C PHE A 582 3.14 10.33 43.87
N LEU A 583 2.18 10.94 43.17
CA LEU A 583 2.40 11.90 42.10
C LEU A 583 3.21 13.12 42.57
N ASP A 584 3.15 13.51 43.84
CA ASP A 584 3.97 14.61 44.38
C ASP A 584 5.45 14.26 44.37
N TYR A 585 5.82 12.99 44.55
CA TYR A 585 7.21 12.54 44.44
C TYR A 585 7.72 12.65 43.00
N VAL A 586 6.88 12.28 42.02
CA VAL A 586 7.20 12.40 40.58
C VAL A 586 7.36 13.87 40.20
N LEU A 587 6.43 14.73 40.61
CA LEU A 587 6.49 16.17 40.35
C LEU A 587 7.70 16.82 41.06
N SER A 588 7.98 16.42 42.31
CA SER A 588 9.17 16.93 43.02
C SER A 588 10.47 16.53 42.32
N ALA A 589 10.60 15.27 41.89
CA ALA A 589 11.78 14.78 41.18
C ALA A 589 11.98 15.51 39.83
N LEU A 590 10.89 15.77 39.10
CA LEU A 590 10.92 16.60 37.89
C LEU A 590 11.41 18.03 38.18
N ALA A 591 10.91 18.65 39.25
CA ALA A 591 11.37 19.97 39.67
C ALA A 591 12.86 19.96 40.09
N ASP A 592 13.32 18.91 40.77
CA ASP A 592 14.72 18.73 41.19
C ASP A 592 15.68 18.44 40.02
N ALA A 593 15.15 17.96 38.90
CA ALA A 593 15.87 17.74 37.65
C ALA A 593 15.87 18.98 36.73
N GLY A 594 15.13 20.04 37.10
CA GLY A 594 15.10 21.31 36.38
C GLY A 594 14.05 21.40 35.27
N PHE A 595 13.02 20.55 35.31
CA PHE A 595 11.80 20.76 34.52
C PHE A 595 10.96 21.87 35.17
N THR A 596 10.22 22.63 34.37
CA THR A 596 9.43 23.80 34.83
C THR A 596 7.96 23.72 34.49
N GLU A 597 7.59 22.94 33.45
CA GLU A 597 6.21 22.78 33.00
C GLU A 597 5.86 21.29 32.92
N VAL A 598 4.72 20.90 33.49
CA VAL A 598 4.26 19.50 33.48
C VAL A 598 2.82 19.41 33.00
N CYS A 599 2.56 18.51 32.07
CA CYS A 599 1.21 18.12 31.68
C CYS A 599 0.86 16.75 32.26
N VAL A 600 -0.16 16.70 33.11
CA VAL A 600 -0.68 15.45 33.66
C VAL A 600 -1.85 15.00 32.79
N VAL A 601 -1.72 13.83 32.17
CA VAL A 601 -2.75 13.25 31.30
C VAL A 601 -3.69 12.41 32.15
N VAL A 602 -4.96 12.81 32.21
CA VAL A 602 -6.00 12.19 33.05
C VAL A 602 -7.23 11.81 32.22
N GLY A 603 -8.14 11.03 32.81
CA GLY A 603 -9.45 10.73 32.20
C GLY A 603 -10.52 11.76 32.61
N PRO A 604 -11.65 11.86 31.88
CA PRO A 604 -12.79 12.68 32.27
C PRO A 604 -13.27 12.44 33.70
N GLU A 605 -13.13 11.20 34.18
CA GLU A 605 -13.50 10.72 35.50
C GLU A 605 -12.56 11.18 36.64
N HIS A 606 -11.37 11.70 36.33
CA HIS A 606 -10.32 12.01 37.31
C HIS A 606 -10.31 13.48 37.78
N GLY A 607 -11.49 14.08 37.94
CA GLY A 607 -11.64 15.49 38.39
C GLY A 607 -10.90 15.77 39.72
N GLY A 608 -10.89 14.79 40.64
CA GLY A 608 -10.23 14.93 41.93
C GLY A 608 -8.71 15.16 41.87
N VAL A 609 -8.02 14.65 40.84
CA VAL A 609 -6.58 14.91 40.64
C VAL A 609 -6.36 16.38 40.28
N ARG A 610 -7.20 16.91 39.39
CA ARG A 610 -7.15 18.31 38.97
C ARG A 610 -7.46 19.25 40.14
N ASP A 611 -8.55 18.97 40.86
CA ASP A 611 -8.96 19.79 42.00
C ASP A 611 -7.87 19.85 43.08
N TYR A 612 -7.15 18.74 43.31
CA TYR A 612 -6.05 18.68 44.27
C TYR A 612 -4.90 19.63 43.90
N TYR A 613 -4.44 19.61 42.64
CA TYR A 613 -3.33 20.46 42.21
C TYR A 613 -3.72 21.91 41.92
N ASP A 614 -4.99 22.17 41.57
CA ASP A 614 -5.52 23.52 41.48
C ASP A 614 -5.56 24.18 42.87
N ARG A 615 -5.82 23.41 43.95
CA ARG A 615 -5.78 23.90 45.35
C ARG A 615 -4.37 24.00 45.93
N THR A 616 -3.54 22.97 45.71
CA THR A 616 -2.19 22.90 46.29
C THR A 616 -1.21 23.83 45.57
N ALA A 617 -1.42 24.05 44.27
CA ALA A 617 -0.66 24.95 43.40
C ALA A 617 0.88 24.88 43.61
N PRO A 618 1.55 23.82 43.10
CA PRO A 618 2.98 23.65 43.29
C PRO A 618 3.80 24.88 42.84
N SER A 619 4.63 25.43 43.72
CA SER A 619 5.36 26.68 43.45
C SER A 619 6.56 26.53 42.50
N ARG A 620 7.08 25.31 42.35
CA ARG A 620 8.27 24.99 41.54
C ARG A 620 7.94 24.57 40.10
N LEU A 621 6.68 24.27 39.79
CA LEU A 621 6.25 23.72 38.51
C LEU A 621 4.91 24.32 38.06
N ARG A 622 4.77 24.63 36.77
CA ARG A 622 3.46 24.91 36.18
C ARG A 622 2.81 23.59 35.76
N VAL A 623 1.78 23.18 36.50
CA VAL A 623 1.00 21.96 36.19
C VAL A 623 -0.16 22.32 35.25
N SER A 624 -0.35 21.52 34.20
CA SER A 624 -1.45 21.60 33.24
C SER A 624 -2.06 20.22 33.05
N PHE A 625 -3.29 20.14 32.56
CA PHE A 625 -3.99 18.88 32.39
C PHE A 625 -4.40 18.66 30.94
N ALA A 626 -4.23 17.43 30.46
CA ALA A 626 -4.80 16.97 29.20
C ALA A 626 -5.78 15.84 29.48
N ILE A 627 -6.95 15.90 28.84
CA ILE A 627 -7.97 14.86 28.96
C ILE A 627 -7.75 13.85 27.83
N GLN A 628 -7.40 12.63 28.21
CA GLN A 628 -7.51 11.49 27.32
C GLN A 628 -8.95 10.98 27.45
N ASP A 629 -9.74 10.94 26.37
CA ASP A 629 -11.16 10.56 26.45
C ASP A 629 -11.38 9.05 26.52
N ARG A 630 -10.57 8.24 25.81
CA ARG A 630 -10.59 6.77 25.90
C ARG A 630 -9.17 6.20 26.08
N PRO A 631 -8.95 5.19 26.95
CA PRO A 631 -7.59 4.72 27.26
C PRO A 631 -7.10 3.76 26.16
N LEU A 632 -6.79 4.31 24.97
CA LEU A 632 -6.36 3.54 23.80
C LEU A 632 -4.87 3.14 23.83
N GLY A 633 -4.15 3.58 24.85
CA GLY A 633 -2.73 3.26 25.09
C GLY A 633 -1.88 4.49 25.36
N THR A 634 -0.58 4.28 25.57
CA THR A 634 0.42 5.31 25.88
C THR A 634 0.54 6.36 24.78
N ALA A 635 0.54 5.95 23.51
CA ALA A 635 0.66 6.86 22.37
C ALA A 635 -0.52 7.84 22.27
N ASP A 636 -1.73 7.36 22.53
CA ASP A 636 -2.94 8.19 22.57
C ASP A 636 -2.92 9.18 23.76
N ALA A 637 -2.39 8.75 24.91
CA ALA A 637 -2.21 9.62 26.07
C ALA A 637 -1.21 10.76 25.78
N VAL A 638 -0.08 10.47 25.12
CA VAL A 638 0.88 11.50 24.69
C VAL A 638 0.25 12.42 23.63
N LEU A 639 -0.54 11.86 22.70
CA LEU A 639 -1.27 12.64 21.69
C LEU A 639 -2.27 13.63 22.32
N ALA A 640 -2.95 13.25 23.41
CA ALA A 640 -3.83 14.16 24.15
C ALA A 640 -3.08 15.40 24.69
N ALA A 641 -1.78 15.25 25.00
CA ALA A 641 -0.92 16.35 25.44
C ALA A 641 -0.27 17.14 24.29
N ALA A 642 -0.57 16.84 23.01
CA ALA A 642 0.10 17.45 21.86
C ALA A 642 0.03 18.98 21.85
N GLY A 643 -1.11 19.56 22.25
CA GLY A 643 -1.27 21.02 22.36
C GLY A 643 -0.36 21.67 23.42
N PHE A 644 -0.10 20.96 24.52
CA PHE A 644 0.84 21.41 25.56
C PHE A 644 2.30 21.29 25.11
N ILE A 645 2.63 20.18 24.44
CA ILE A 645 3.99 19.89 23.97
C ILE A 645 4.41 20.92 22.92
N GLY A 646 3.62 21.09 21.86
CA GLY A 646 3.98 21.90 20.69
C GLY A 646 5.20 21.33 19.97
N ASP A 647 6.16 22.20 19.63
CA ASP A 647 7.42 21.81 18.98
C ASP A 647 8.60 21.66 19.98
N ALA A 648 8.33 21.65 21.28
CA ALA A 648 9.36 21.58 22.32
C ALA A 648 9.80 20.13 22.59
N SER A 649 11.06 19.95 22.99
CA SER A 649 11.54 18.70 23.56
C SER A 649 10.91 18.47 24.93
N PHE A 650 10.57 17.21 25.23
CA PHE A 650 9.85 16.82 26.42
C PHE A 650 10.24 15.42 26.89
N VAL A 651 9.99 15.13 28.17
CA VAL A 651 10.10 13.78 28.73
C VAL A 651 8.71 13.20 28.98
N VAL A 652 8.55 11.89 28.81
CA VAL A 652 7.30 11.16 29.11
C VAL A 652 7.55 10.18 30.25
N LEU A 653 6.67 10.21 31.24
CA LEU A 653 6.82 9.41 32.47
C LEU A 653 5.47 8.78 32.84
N ASN A 654 5.51 7.55 33.32
CA ASN A 654 4.35 6.94 33.99
C ASN A 654 4.16 7.57 35.37
N SER A 655 2.92 7.84 35.76
CA SER A 655 2.62 8.47 37.06
C SER A 655 2.79 7.55 38.27
N ASP A 656 2.91 6.24 38.05
CA ASP A 656 3.03 5.21 39.08
C ASP A 656 4.46 4.65 39.22
N ASN A 657 5.45 5.26 38.55
CA ASN A 657 6.86 4.92 38.68
C ASN A 657 7.64 6.09 39.29
N TYR A 658 8.54 5.79 40.23
CA TYR A 658 9.46 6.78 40.78
C TYR A 658 10.76 6.79 39.97
N TYR A 659 11.14 7.97 39.48
CA TYR A 659 12.35 8.18 38.69
C TYR A 659 13.33 9.03 39.52
N PRO A 660 14.53 8.52 39.80
CA PRO A 660 15.56 9.30 40.49
C PRO A 660 15.90 10.60 39.74
N ALA A 661 16.14 11.68 40.49
CA ALA A 661 16.35 13.01 39.92
C ALA A 661 17.64 13.12 39.09
N ASP A 662 18.68 12.35 39.44
CA ASP A 662 19.90 12.17 38.65
C ASP A 662 19.63 11.55 37.27
N VAL A 663 18.84 10.48 37.21
CA VAL A 663 18.42 9.87 35.92
C VAL A 663 17.63 10.86 35.07
N LEU A 664 16.73 11.64 35.69
CA LEU A 664 15.98 12.68 34.98
C LEU A 664 16.88 13.82 34.46
N ARG A 665 17.96 14.17 35.19
CA ARG A 665 18.97 15.14 34.72
C ARG A 665 19.77 14.59 33.55
N GLU A 666 20.14 13.32 33.57
CA GLU A 666 20.82 12.67 32.45
C GLU A 666 19.94 12.62 31.19
N LEU A 667 18.66 12.23 31.32
CA LEU A 667 17.72 12.27 30.21
C LEU A 667 17.55 13.68 29.62
N ARG A 668 17.56 14.69 30.49
CA ARG A 668 17.51 16.10 30.07
C ARG A 668 18.80 16.55 29.40
N ALA A 669 19.94 15.98 29.77
CA ALA A 669 21.25 16.30 29.19
C ALA A 669 21.57 15.50 27.91
N ALA A 670 20.86 14.40 27.65
CA ALA A 670 21.16 13.47 26.56
C ALA A 670 21.19 14.12 25.16
N GLY A 671 20.48 15.24 24.96
CA GLY A 671 20.51 16.01 23.70
C GLY A 671 19.91 15.30 22.49
N GLU A 672 19.50 14.04 22.64
CA GLU A 672 18.90 13.14 21.65
C GLU A 672 17.78 12.32 22.32
N PRO A 673 16.86 11.69 21.55
CA PRO A 673 15.86 10.78 22.11
C PRO A 673 16.52 9.62 22.87
N ALA A 674 16.29 9.57 24.17
CA ALA A 674 16.87 8.57 25.07
C ALA A 674 15.80 7.96 26.00
N LEU A 675 16.07 6.76 26.51
CA LEU A 675 15.28 6.15 27.57
C LEU A 675 16.20 5.54 28.64
N PRO A 676 15.80 5.57 29.92
CA PRO A 676 16.53 4.87 30.97
C PRO A 676 16.20 3.37 30.90
N ALA A 677 17.20 2.55 31.22
CA ALA A 677 17.07 1.10 31.29
C ALA A 677 17.76 0.57 32.53
N PHE A 678 17.34 -0.62 32.97
CA PHE A 678 17.92 -1.30 34.11
C PHE A 678 18.76 -2.48 33.64
N GLU A 679 19.87 -2.74 34.32
CA GLU A 679 20.60 -3.97 34.09
C GLU A 679 19.85 -5.15 34.73
N ARG A 680 19.59 -6.19 33.92
CA ARG A 680 18.78 -7.33 34.35
C ARG A 680 19.35 -8.05 35.57
N GLN A 681 20.66 -8.28 35.61
CA GLN A 681 21.29 -8.98 36.73
C GLN A 681 21.16 -8.19 38.03
N THR A 682 21.38 -6.87 37.98
CA THR A 682 21.23 -5.95 39.11
C THR A 682 19.78 -5.94 39.62
N LEU A 683 18.79 -5.92 38.73
CA LEU A 683 17.38 -6.07 39.13
C LEU A 683 17.09 -7.38 39.86
N VAL A 684 17.74 -8.47 39.47
CA VAL A 684 17.54 -9.80 40.08
C VAL A 684 18.26 -9.91 41.43
N GLN A 685 19.45 -9.33 41.55
CA GLN A 685 20.29 -9.43 42.75
C GLN A 685 19.88 -8.42 43.84
N ASP A 686 19.65 -7.17 43.44
CA ASP A 686 19.46 -6.05 44.37
C ASP A 686 18.00 -5.55 44.39
N GLY A 687 17.17 -6.03 43.47
CA GLY A 687 15.76 -5.66 43.38
C GLY A 687 14.86 -6.46 44.32
N ASN A 688 13.73 -5.86 44.69
CA ASN A 688 12.66 -6.52 45.44
C ASN A 688 11.62 -7.22 44.54
N ILE A 689 11.93 -7.37 43.24
CA ILE A 689 11.02 -7.94 42.24
C ILE A 689 11.39 -9.42 42.02
N PRO A 690 10.44 -10.35 42.10
CA PRO A 690 10.73 -11.75 41.88
C PRO A 690 11.35 -12.02 40.49
N PRO A 691 12.39 -12.88 40.37
CA PRO A 691 13.09 -13.13 39.10
C PRO A 691 12.17 -13.57 37.95
N GLU A 692 11.13 -14.34 38.25
CA GLU A 692 10.12 -14.79 37.29
C GLU A 692 9.27 -13.64 36.73
N ARG A 693 9.11 -12.56 37.49
CA ARG A 693 8.43 -11.34 37.05
C ARG A 693 9.37 -10.48 36.20
N ILE A 694 10.64 -10.36 36.59
CA ILE A 694 11.67 -9.66 35.80
C ILE A 694 11.83 -10.32 34.42
N ALA A 695 11.75 -11.65 34.34
CA ALA A 695 11.84 -12.38 33.08
C ALA A 695 10.74 -12.03 32.05
N ARG A 696 9.65 -11.37 32.48
CA ARG A 696 8.55 -10.95 31.60
C ARG A 696 8.66 -9.50 31.14
N TYR A 697 9.60 -8.73 31.69
CA TYR A 697 9.84 -7.35 31.27
C TYR A 697 10.50 -7.28 29.89
N ALA A 698 10.35 -6.13 29.25
CA ALA A 698 10.88 -5.92 27.91
C ALA A 698 12.41 -5.88 27.93
N LEU A 699 13.04 -6.59 27.00
CA LEU A 699 14.50 -6.54 26.80
C LEU A 699 14.82 -5.55 25.67
N LEU A 700 15.83 -4.72 25.90
CA LEU A 700 16.33 -3.74 24.95
C LEU A 700 17.57 -4.30 24.25
N ASP A 701 17.52 -4.33 22.93
CA ASP A 701 18.67 -4.66 22.07
C ASP A 701 19.40 -3.36 21.77
N VAL A 702 20.55 -3.18 22.41
CA VAL A 702 21.37 -1.97 22.33
C VAL A 702 22.70 -2.33 21.67
N ASP A 703 23.18 -1.49 20.77
CA ASP A 703 24.47 -1.71 20.12
C ASP A 703 25.66 -1.19 20.91
N ALA A 704 26.86 -1.39 20.35
CA ALA A 704 28.11 -1.01 21.00
C ALA A 704 28.23 0.50 21.22
N GLU A 705 27.51 1.28 20.42
CA GLU A 705 27.45 2.74 20.46
C GLU A 705 26.36 3.25 21.41
N GLY A 706 25.57 2.37 22.04
CA GLY A 706 24.52 2.72 22.99
C GLY A 706 23.16 3.03 22.36
N TYR A 707 22.97 2.78 21.06
CA TYR A 707 21.72 3.03 20.36
C TYR A 707 20.78 1.81 20.40
N LEU A 708 19.49 2.10 20.61
CA LEU A 708 18.43 1.09 20.64
C LEU A 708 18.12 0.58 19.22
N ARG A 709 18.30 -0.73 18.99
CA ARG A 709 17.96 -1.40 17.72
C ARG A 709 16.53 -1.94 17.69
N ARG A 710 16.10 -2.57 18.80
CA ARG A 710 14.74 -3.11 18.95
C ARG A 710 14.38 -3.33 20.41
N ILE A 711 13.08 -3.42 20.67
CA ILE A 711 12.50 -3.80 21.97
C ILE A 711 11.84 -5.17 21.82
N VAL A 712 12.12 -6.07 22.74
CA VAL A 712 11.49 -7.40 22.80
C VAL A 712 10.54 -7.45 24.00
N GLU A 713 9.25 -7.25 23.74
CA GLU A 713 8.22 -7.37 24.77
C GLU A 713 7.94 -8.84 25.10
N LYS A 714 7.85 -9.16 26.40
CA LYS A 714 7.53 -10.49 26.93
C LYS A 714 8.36 -11.61 26.25
N PRO A 715 9.70 -11.55 26.36
CA PRO A 715 10.58 -12.50 25.70
C PRO A 715 10.30 -13.94 26.17
N ASP A 716 10.40 -14.90 25.24
CA ASP A 716 10.45 -16.30 25.63
C ASP A 716 11.80 -16.65 26.29
N ALA A 717 11.88 -17.82 26.92
CA ALA A 717 13.08 -18.23 27.65
C ALA A 717 14.33 -18.37 26.74
N ALA A 718 14.15 -18.69 25.46
CA ALA A 718 15.25 -18.81 24.51
C ALA A 718 15.83 -17.43 24.19
N THR A 719 14.97 -16.46 23.88
CA THR A 719 15.33 -15.07 23.62
C THR A 719 15.98 -14.45 24.85
N ALA A 720 15.39 -14.65 26.03
CA ALA A 720 15.94 -14.11 27.27
C ALA A 720 17.33 -14.68 27.60
N ARG A 721 17.66 -15.91 27.19
CA ARG A 721 19.01 -16.47 27.33
C ARG A 721 19.99 -15.88 26.31
N ALA A 722 19.54 -15.64 25.08
CA ALA A 722 20.38 -15.09 24.02
C ALA A 722 20.89 -13.67 24.34
N PHE A 723 20.09 -12.87 25.04
CA PHE A 723 20.48 -11.53 25.49
C PHE A 723 21.43 -11.54 26.70
N GLY A 724 21.57 -12.67 27.38
CA GLY A 724 22.45 -12.81 28.54
C GLY A 724 21.94 -12.14 29.83
N PRO A 725 22.75 -12.20 30.90
CA PRO A 725 22.40 -11.70 32.23
C PRO A 725 22.50 -10.17 32.37
N HIS A 726 23.35 -9.51 31.57
CA HIS A 726 23.57 -8.06 31.59
C HIS A 726 22.65 -7.29 30.61
N ALA A 727 21.58 -7.94 30.14
CA ALA A 727 20.66 -7.34 29.19
C ALA A 727 19.99 -6.09 29.79
N ALA A 728 19.83 -5.04 28.98
CA ALA A 728 19.08 -3.86 29.35
C ALA A 728 17.57 -4.18 29.39
N VAL A 729 16.91 -3.82 30.48
CA VAL A 729 15.50 -4.08 30.77
C VAL A 729 14.74 -2.77 30.82
N SER A 730 13.63 -2.69 30.10
CA SER A 730 12.65 -1.62 30.28
C SER A 730 11.46 -2.13 31.08
N MET A 731 11.13 -1.39 32.13
CA MET A 731 9.88 -1.57 32.90
C MET A 731 8.77 -0.62 32.44
N ASN A 732 9.05 0.22 31.44
CA ASN A 732 8.17 1.29 30.97
C ASN A 732 7.51 1.01 29.62
N VAL A 733 7.94 -0.07 28.95
CA VAL A 733 7.50 -0.45 27.59
C VAL A 733 6.73 -1.76 27.63
#